data_AF-A0A522FDV8-F1
#
_entry.id   AF-A0A522FDV8-F1
#
_cell.length_a   1.000
_cell.length_b   1.000
_cell.length_c   1.000
_cell.angle_alpha   90.00
_cell.angle_beta   90.00
_cell.angle_gamma   90.00
#
_symmetry.space_group_name_H-M   'P 1'
#
loop_
_entity.id
_entity.type
_entity.pdbx_description
1 polymer ?
#
loop_
_entity_poly.entity_id
_entity_poly.type
_entity_poly.pdbx_seq_one_letter_code
_entity_poly.pdbx_strand_id
1 'polypeptide(L)'
;MKTTRNTSSWIFRTQRWQRGKRAQFARSVIVLFIVILFGIIGGQRSFGQGVGISESSIVPNSSSILELRSSLRGFLAPRMTTAERTAIVSPAQGLLVYDATTQSFWYFETTWKTIASGTLGTSNQLLGMNAAGNANEYKTLAGTTNQINILFTPGNIVLSTPQNIHTGASPTFAGLTLTSPLTVPNGGTGLQSGVSGGIPYFSTNTTMASSLLLTANGVIIGGGAGTAPSTIALGSAGQVLQSNGVGTPSWSTPTYPSLSGAAGKILRSNGTNNVYTTSTFADTYLASNLLYSNGANNVTGLATVNGGILNAGNTGIPSITITPTIGVLNNSKGTISLTGNTSGVVTIQPQAAAGTYNFNLPVNAGTSGQALLSGGGLAAPMTFGTLGVPGGGTGLTTFGGTNTVLYTSAADVLTSVATSTAAGQFLQTTTSGGAPTWKTILDVVNGGTGQSSYVNGELLIGNTIGNTLTKTTLTGTLNQVNVTNGNGSITLSTPQDIHTGAAPTFLGLTLSGLTVNSGVYTDGSKALTSTPPTSGNLGYWNRLGTVLSPTTPGDAVTTSGNIYTTGAGTITSAGLFTGSLGATVTGAAVNLNSSSNFATNINTGTSAGNVTIGNALSSLYLPKFTTAGILHNDITGLISTSLVSLTADVSGTLPVFNGGTGLTTFGGTNTVLYTSAPDVLTSVSPSTSAGQFLQTTTSGGAPTWKTILDVANGGTGQSTYVNGEILIGNTTGNTLTKATLTGTADQVIVT
;
A
#
# COMPACT_ATOMS: atom_id res chain seq x y z
N MET A 1 -47.22 90.62 6.31
CA MET A 1 -47.21 89.28 6.93
C MET A 1 -46.16 89.23 8.04
N LYS A 2 -46.22 88.19 8.88
CA LYS A 2 -45.28 87.75 9.94
C LYS A 2 -43.78 88.08 9.72
N THR A 3 -42.91 88.23 10.72
CA THR A 3 -42.91 88.77 12.11
C THR A 3 -41.45 88.71 12.64
N THR A 4 -41.12 89.43 13.72
CA THR A 4 -39.73 89.62 14.23
C THR A 4 -39.56 89.09 15.67
N ARG A 5 -38.32 89.08 16.21
CA ARG A 5 -37.94 88.95 17.66
C ARG A 5 -38.11 87.55 18.28
N ASN A 6 -37.51 87.13 19.41
CA ASN A 6 -36.45 87.63 20.34
C ASN A 6 -35.95 86.41 21.19
N THR A 7 -35.06 86.43 22.21
CA THR A 7 -34.46 87.46 23.11
C THR A 7 -32.90 87.45 22.97
N SER A 8 -31.93 87.48 23.92
CA SER A 8 -31.79 87.53 25.41
C SER A 8 -30.31 87.79 25.77
N SER A 9 -29.88 88.07 27.02
CA SER A 9 -30.19 89.16 27.97
C SER A 9 -29.40 88.98 29.29
N TRP A 10 -28.97 90.07 29.95
CA TRP A 10 -28.36 90.13 31.32
C TRP A 10 -26.90 89.60 31.46
N ILE A 11 -26.07 90.02 32.44
CA ILE A 11 -26.24 90.94 33.59
C ILE A 11 -24.93 91.70 33.92
N PHE A 12 -25.00 92.79 34.72
CA PHE A 12 -23.85 93.59 35.19
C PHE A 12 -22.98 92.90 36.26
N ARG A 13 -21.69 93.25 36.34
CA ARG A 13 -21.01 93.47 37.64
C ARG A 13 -19.85 94.47 37.53
N THR A 14 -19.70 95.29 38.56
CA THR A 14 -18.67 96.34 38.68
C THR A 14 -17.58 95.91 39.66
N GLN A 15 -16.32 96.22 39.36
CA GLN A 15 -15.30 96.49 40.38
C GLN A 15 -14.40 97.64 39.96
N ARG A 16 -13.97 98.44 40.94
CA ARG A 16 -13.00 99.52 40.78
C ARG A 16 -11.60 98.95 40.99
N TRP A 17 -10.62 99.40 40.20
CA TRP A 17 -9.23 99.48 40.67
C TRP A 17 -8.61 100.81 40.24
N GLN A 18 -7.66 101.33 41.04
CA GLN A 18 -7.27 102.74 40.97
C GLN A 18 -5.97 103.00 40.19
N ARG A 19 -5.80 104.26 39.78
CA ARG A 19 -4.59 104.77 39.11
C ARG A 19 -3.34 104.66 40.00
N GLY A 20 -2.39 103.83 39.60
CA GLY A 20 -0.95 104.07 39.87
C GLY A 20 -0.42 105.25 39.02
N LYS A 21 0.71 105.85 39.41
CA LYS A 21 1.29 107.05 38.75
C LYS A 21 2.73 106.81 38.29
N ARG A 22 3.12 107.46 37.17
CA ARG A 22 4.51 107.62 36.64
C ARG A 22 5.11 106.30 36.08
N ALA A 23 6.11 106.29 35.20
CA ALA A 23 6.86 107.36 34.53
C ALA A 23 7.09 107.04 33.02
N GLN A 24 7.65 107.97 32.23
CA GLN A 24 8.15 107.67 30.87
C GLN A 24 9.62 107.25 30.92
N PHE A 25 9.99 106.13 30.27
CA PHE A 25 11.32 105.85 29.65
C PHE A 25 11.36 104.39 29.14
N ALA A 26 11.16 104.14 27.82
CA ALA A 26 11.31 102.78 27.23
C ALA A 26 11.40 102.68 25.68
N ARG A 27 11.28 103.76 24.90
CA ARG A 27 11.06 103.69 23.43
C ARG A 27 12.17 102.94 22.64
N SER A 28 13.38 102.82 23.16
CA SER A 28 14.54 102.23 22.45
C SER A 28 14.60 100.69 22.46
N VAL A 29 13.95 100.00 23.42
CA VAL A 29 14.03 98.52 23.52
C VAL A 29 13.22 97.84 22.41
N ILE A 30 12.15 98.49 21.96
CA ILE A 30 11.22 97.97 20.94
C ILE A 30 11.90 97.79 19.57
N VAL A 31 12.74 98.75 19.16
CA VAL A 31 13.39 98.73 17.84
C VAL A 31 14.39 97.57 17.73
N LEU A 32 15.16 97.31 18.80
CA LEU A 32 16.11 96.19 18.84
C LEU A 32 15.40 94.84 18.70
N PHE A 33 14.23 94.68 19.32
CA PHE A 33 13.43 93.45 19.24
C PHE A 33 12.90 93.19 17.81
N ILE A 34 12.53 94.24 17.07
CA ILE A 34 12.03 94.14 15.69
C ILE A 34 13.15 93.76 14.70
N VAL A 35 14.37 94.28 14.88
CA VAL A 35 15.53 93.91 14.05
C VAL A 35 15.92 92.44 14.25
N ILE A 36 15.89 91.95 15.49
CA ILE A 36 16.12 90.53 15.80
C ILE A 36 15.02 89.64 15.18
N LEU A 37 13.76 90.08 15.23
CA LEU A 37 12.63 89.34 14.64
C LEU A 37 12.75 89.18 13.12
N PHE A 38 13.17 90.23 12.40
CA PHE A 38 13.35 90.16 10.94
C PHE A 38 14.52 89.27 10.50
N GLY A 39 15.57 89.14 11.31
CA GLY A 39 16.72 88.28 11.00
C GLY A 39 16.39 86.78 10.93
N ILE A 40 15.29 86.34 11.55
CA ILE A 40 14.92 84.91 11.68
C ILE A 40 14.07 84.41 10.49
N ILE A 41 13.47 85.32 9.70
CA ILE A 41 12.46 84.97 8.68
C ILE A 41 13.09 84.75 7.28
N GLY A 42 14.32 85.20 7.04
CA GLY A 42 14.96 85.22 5.72
C GLY A 42 15.38 83.87 5.10
N GLY A 43 15.03 82.73 5.71
CA GLY A 43 15.62 81.42 5.38
C GLY A 43 14.76 80.43 4.57
N GLN A 44 13.45 80.66 4.40
CA GLN A 44 12.53 79.62 3.92
C GLN A 44 12.12 79.78 2.45
N ARG A 45 12.66 78.92 1.58
CA ARG A 45 12.16 78.74 0.20
C ARG A 45 11.09 77.65 0.19
N SER A 46 9.83 78.02 -0.03
CA SER A 46 8.76 77.04 -0.23
C SER A 46 8.85 76.43 -1.63
N PHE A 47 9.00 75.12 -1.72
CA PHE A 47 8.81 74.39 -2.98
C PHE A 47 7.32 74.19 -3.26
N GLY A 48 6.92 74.23 -4.54
CA GLY A 48 5.55 73.94 -4.94
C GLY A 48 5.20 72.48 -4.66
N GLN A 49 4.29 72.26 -3.71
CA GLN A 49 3.65 70.96 -3.52
C GLN A 49 2.78 70.64 -4.74
N GLY A 50 2.66 69.36 -5.10
CA GLY A 50 1.98 68.93 -6.34
C GLY A 50 0.56 69.48 -6.45
N VAL A 51 0.13 69.81 -7.68
CA VAL A 51 -1.20 70.36 -7.94
C VAL A 51 -2.24 69.24 -7.93
N GLY A 52 -3.24 69.34 -7.07
CA GLY A 52 -4.37 68.40 -7.04
C GLY A 52 -5.60 69.00 -7.70
N ILE A 53 -6.22 68.26 -8.63
CA ILE A 53 -7.52 68.64 -9.21
C ILE A 53 -8.49 67.46 -9.05
N SER A 54 -9.56 67.68 -8.30
CA SER A 54 -10.54 66.66 -7.93
C SER A 54 -11.88 67.29 -7.52
N GLU A 55 -12.97 66.53 -7.54
CA GLU A 55 -14.23 66.91 -6.89
C GLU A 55 -14.21 66.79 -5.35
N SER A 56 -13.18 66.16 -4.78
CA SER A 56 -13.00 66.02 -3.33
C SER A 56 -11.61 66.47 -2.88
N SER A 57 -11.39 66.62 -1.57
CA SER A 57 -10.06 66.97 -1.05
C SER A 57 -9.10 65.79 -1.24
N ILE A 58 -8.00 66.04 -1.95
CA ILE A 58 -6.91 65.08 -2.14
C ILE A 58 -5.59 65.71 -1.68
N VAL A 59 -4.68 64.86 -1.18
CA VAL A 59 -3.25 65.18 -1.09
C VAL A 59 -2.60 64.51 -2.30
N PRO A 60 -2.09 65.28 -3.28
CA PRO A 60 -1.39 64.72 -4.44
C PRO A 60 -0.18 63.89 -4.01
N ASN A 61 0.02 62.75 -4.67
CA ASN A 61 1.13 61.86 -4.35
C ASN A 61 2.49 62.59 -4.51
N SER A 62 3.41 62.39 -3.57
CA SER A 62 4.73 63.02 -3.56
C SER A 62 5.61 62.68 -4.77
N SER A 63 5.30 61.62 -5.52
CA SER A 63 5.93 61.31 -6.82
C SER A 63 5.25 61.98 -8.01
N SER A 64 4.30 62.90 -7.80
CA SER A 64 3.52 63.55 -8.86
C SER A 64 3.46 65.07 -8.68
N ILE A 65 3.75 65.83 -9.75
CA ILE A 65 3.64 67.30 -9.77
C ILE A 65 2.22 67.78 -10.10
N LEU A 66 1.40 66.90 -10.68
CA LEU A 66 -0.01 67.09 -10.98
C LEU A 66 -0.74 65.76 -10.77
N GLU A 67 -1.74 65.72 -9.88
CA GLU A 67 -2.64 64.58 -9.70
C GLU A 67 -4.08 64.99 -10.06
N LEU A 68 -4.70 64.21 -10.95
CA LEU A 68 -6.07 64.40 -11.41
C LEU A 68 -6.92 63.21 -10.93
N ARG A 69 -7.84 63.44 -9.97
CA ARG A 69 -8.64 62.37 -9.38
C ARG A 69 -10.13 62.68 -9.45
N SER A 70 -10.86 61.97 -10.30
CA SER A 70 -12.31 62.13 -10.46
C SER A 70 -12.98 60.77 -10.64
N SER A 71 -14.23 60.65 -10.20
CA SER A 71 -15.13 59.52 -10.48
C SER A 71 -16.21 59.86 -11.52
N LEU A 72 -16.22 61.09 -12.04
CA LEU A 72 -17.26 61.64 -12.92
C LEU A 72 -16.70 62.24 -14.23
N ARG A 73 -15.40 62.50 -14.29
CA ARG A 73 -14.72 63.22 -15.39
C ARG A 73 -13.36 62.57 -15.69
N GLY A 74 -12.92 62.64 -16.94
CA GLY A 74 -11.57 62.24 -17.36
C GLY A 74 -10.65 63.44 -17.59
N PHE A 75 -9.34 63.20 -17.65
CA PHE A 75 -8.40 64.19 -18.18
C PHE A 75 -8.57 64.31 -19.70
N LEU A 76 -8.98 65.48 -20.16
CA LEU A 76 -9.03 65.81 -21.59
C LEU A 76 -7.70 66.43 -22.00
N ALA A 77 -6.77 65.60 -22.48
CA ALA A 77 -5.50 66.06 -23.05
C ALA A 77 -5.73 67.07 -24.20
N PRO A 78 -4.76 67.96 -24.51
CA PRO A 78 -4.88 68.91 -25.62
C PRO A 78 -5.27 68.20 -26.92
N ARG A 79 -6.45 68.56 -27.45
CA ARG A 79 -7.00 68.02 -28.71
C ARG A 79 -6.64 68.95 -29.85
N MET A 80 -6.05 68.39 -30.89
CA MET A 80 -5.59 69.12 -32.08
C MET A 80 -5.52 68.18 -33.28
N THR A 81 -5.55 68.69 -34.49
CA THR A 81 -5.33 67.90 -35.71
C THR A 81 -3.88 67.42 -35.84
N THR A 82 -3.63 66.44 -36.70
CA THR A 82 -2.26 65.98 -37.01
C THR A 82 -1.34 67.13 -37.42
N ALA A 83 -1.85 68.08 -38.22
CA ALA A 83 -1.10 69.23 -38.72
C ALA A 83 -0.67 70.18 -37.59
N GLU A 84 -1.62 70.57 -36.72
CA GLU A 84 -1.36 71.45 -35.56
C GLU A 84 -0.36 70.81 -34.59
N ARG A 85 -0.49 69.49 -34.33
CA ARG A 85 0.48 68.72 -33.54
C ARG A 85 1.89 68.75 -34.14
N THR A 86 2.02 68.56 -35.46
CA THR A 86 3.32 68.62 -36.14
C THR A 86 3.88 70.05 -36.24
N ALA A 87 3.05 71.08 -36.08
CA ALA A 87 3.46 72.48 -36.06
C ALA A 87 3.96 72.96 -34.68
N ILE A 88 3.91 72.13 -33.63
CA ILE A 88 4.50 72.46 -32.33
C ILE A 88 6.03 72.54 -32.49
N VAL A 89 6.57 73.76 -32.42
CA VAL A 89 8.02 74.02 -32.50
C VAL A 89 8.68 73.58 -31.19
N SER A 90 9.75 72.77 -31.30
CA SER A 90 10.52 72.24 -30.17
C SER A 90 9.66 71.61 -29.05
N PRO A 91 8.87 70.55 -29.33
CA PRO A 91 8.04 69.92 -28.30
C PRO A 91 8.90 69.28 -27.21
N ALA A 92 8.45 69.35 -25.96
CA ALA A 92 9.12 68.70 -24.84
C ALA A 92 9.02 67.17 -24.92
N GLN A 93 10.08 66.45 -24.54
CA GLN A 93 10.05 65.00 -24.40
C GLN A 93 9.00 64.61 -23.35
N GLY A 94 8.09 63.69 -23.71
CA GLY A 94 6.94 63.30 -22.89
C GLY A 94 5.67 64.14 -23.09
N LEU A 95 5.66 65.16 -23.97
CA LEU A 95 4.46 65.96 -24.26
C LEU A 95 3.35 65.07 -24.85
N LEU A 96 2.25 64.91 -24.13
CA LEU A 96 1.08 64.11 -24.51
C LEU A 96 -0.01 64.99 -25.16
N VAL A 97 -0.52 64.57 -26.32
CA VAL A 97 -1.69 65.17 -26.98
C VAL A 97 -2.67 64.08 -27.43
N TYR A 98 -3.91 64.48 -27.72
CA TYR A 98 -4.85 63.66 -28.48
C TYR A 98 -4.97 64.21 -29.90
N ASP A 99 -4.53 63.42 -30.88
CA ASP A 99 -4.66 63.77 -32.29
C ASP A 99 -6.08 63.47 -32.75
N ALA A 100 -6.85 64.52 -33.03
CA ALA A 100 -8.25 64.44 -33.43
C ALA A 100 -8.45 63.93 -34.87
N THR A 101 -7.41 63.96 -35.71
CA THR A 101 -7.43 63.45 -37.08
C THR A 101 -7.13 61.94 -37.12
N THR A 102 -6.16 61.47 -36.31
CA THR A 102 -5.83 60.04 -36.19
C THR A 102 -6.53 59.34 -35.01
N GLN A 103 -7.43 60.05 -34.30
CA GLN A 103 -8.27 59.56 -33.20
C GLN A 103 -7.51 58.74 -32.13
N SER A 104 -6.30 59.17 -31.81
CA SER A 104 -5.39 58.43 -30.94
C SER A 104 -4.54 59.36 -30.07
N PHE A 105 -4.04 58.84 -28.95
CA PHE A 105 -3.08 59.56 -28.12
C PHE A 105 -1.67 59.44 -28.70
N TRP A 106 -0.93 60.55 -28.67
CA TRP A 106 0.46 60.60 -29.12
C TRP A 106 1.31 61.33 -28.08
N TYR A 107 2.50 60.82 -27.82
CA TYR A 107 3.52 61.51 -27.04
C TYR A 107 4.72 61.88 -27.92
N PHE A 108 5.37 62.99 -27.63
CA PHE A 108 6.63 63.35 -28.29
C PHE A 108 7.81 62.73 -27.55
N GLU A 109 8.79 62.22 -28.29
CA GLU A 109 10.09 61.79 -27.74
C GLU A 109 11.23 62.57 -28.40
N THR A 110 11.78 62.02 -29.49
CA THR A 110 12.56 62.76 -30.51
C THR A 110 11.73 62.98 -31.79
N THR A 111 10.69 62.16 -31.96
CA THR A 111 9.59 62.30 -32.92
C THR A 111 8.27 61.97 -32.22
N TRP A 112 7.14 62.27 -32.85
CA TRP A 112 5.83 61.89 -32.32
C TRP A 112 5.60 60.38 -32.43
N LYS A 113 5.30 59.72 -31.30
CA LYS A 113 4.97 58.29 -31.21
C LYS A 113 3.52 58.10 -30.73
N THR A 114 2.81 57.16 -31.34
CA THR A 114 1.42 56.83 -30.95
C THR A 114 1.41 55.90 -29.74
N ILE A 115 0.49 56.12 -28.82
CA ILE A 115 0.17 55.17 -27.76
C ILE A 115 -0.85 54.19 -28.34
N ALA A 116 -0.41 52.96 -28.61
CA ALA A 116 -1.04 52.04 -29.53
C ALA A 116 -2.54 51.75 -29.22
N SER A 117 -3.44 52.43 -29.93
CA SER A 117 -4.88 52.15 -29.94
C SER A 117 -5.22 50.99 -30.88
N GLY A 118 -4.57 49.84 -30.66
CA GLY A 118 -4.84 48.63 -31.42
C GLY A 118 -6.18 48.01 -31.01
N THR A 119 -7.08 47.76 -31.97
CA THR A 119 -8.22 46.87 -31.77
C THR A 119 -7.71 45.53 -31.24
N LEU A 120 -8.34 44.99 -30.18
CA LEU A 120 -7.99 43.66 -29.68
C LEU A 120 -8.32 42.61 -30.74
N GLY A 121 -7.35 41.75 -31.07
CA GLY A 121 -7.57 40.62 -31.97
C GLY A 121 -8.53 39.59 -31.36
N THR A 122 -9.12 38.75 -32.21
CA THR A 122 -10.00 37.66 -31.73
C THR A 122 -9.22 36.58 -31.00
N SER A 123 -9.88 35.79 -30.15
CA SER A 123 -9.22 34.79 -29.28
C SER A 123 -8.39 33.73 -30.00
N ASN A 124 -8.53 33.61 -31.32
CA ASN A 124 -7.78 32.71 -32.19
C ASN A 124 -6.69 33.41 -33.04
N GLN A 125 -6.31 34.65 -32.71
CA GLN A 125 -5.31 35.43 -33.44
C GLN A 125 -4.06 35.71 -32.58
N LEU A 126 -2.88 35.56 -33.20
CA LEU A 126 -1.61 36.05 -32.65
C LEU A 126 -1.18 37.32 -33.36
N LEU A 127 -0.64 38.28 -32.62
CA LEU A 127 0.05 39.44 -33.20
C LEU A 127 1.43 39.00 -33.71
N GLY A 128 1.63 39.05 -35.02
CA GLY A 128 2.92 38.84 -35.68
C GLY A 128 3.25 40.01 -36.60
N MET A 129 4.22 39.84 -37.51
CA MET A 129 4.42 40.78 -38.61
C MET A 129 3.52 40.43 -39.82
N ASN A 130 3.10 41.44 -40.58
CA ASN A 130 2.45 41.26 -41.87
C ASN A 130 3.37 40.53 -42.87
N ALA A 131 2.80 40.03 -43.98
CA ALA A 131 3.57 39.28 -44.98
C ALA A 131 4.71 40.09 -45.64
N ALA A 132 4.69 41.42 -45.53
CA ALA A 132 5.72 42.33 -46.03
C ALA A 132 6.79 42.72 -44.98
N GLY A 133 6.73 42.17 -43.76
CA GLY A 133 7.73 42.38 -42.70
C GLY A 133 7.87 43.83 -42.22
N ASN A 134 6.83 44.67 -42.38
CA ASN A 134 6.91 46.12 -42.16
C ASN A 134 5.82 46.72 -41.26
N ALA A 135 4.82 45.93 -40.85
CA ALA A 135 3.85 46.31 -39.82
C ALA A 135 3.43 45.09 -39.00
N ASN A 136 2.81 45.31 -37.83
CA ASN A 136 2.21 44.23 -37.04
C ASN A 136 0.82 43.87 -37.61
N GLU A 137 0.49 42.57 -37.59
CA GLU A 137 -0.74 42.00 -38.15
C GLU A 137 -1.24 40.87 -37.24
N TYR A 138 -2.55 40.79 -37.03
CA TYR A 138 -3.20 39.67 -36.36
C TYR A 138 -3.34 38.48 -37.31
N LYS A 139 -2.53 37.44 -37.12
CA LYS A 139 -2.63 36.19 -37.87
C LYS A 139 -3.54 35.19 -37.15
N THR A 140 -4.58 34.75 -37.84
CA THR A 140 -5.48 33.70 -37.36
C THR A 140 -4.76 32.35 -37.33
N LEU A 141 -4.71 31.72 -36.17
CA LEU A 141 -4.24 30.33 -36.02
C LEU A 141 -5.42 29.40 -36.27
N ALA A 142 -5.37 28.66 -37.38
CA ALA A 142 -6.40 27.72 -37.80
C ALA A 142 -5.87 26.28 -37.77
N GLY A 143 -6.72 25.37 -37.30
CA GLY A 143 -6.48 23.93 -37.26
C GLY A 143 -7.78 23.17 -37.51
N THR A 144 -7.72 21.84 -37.52
CA THR A 144 -8.90 20.97 -37.66
C THR A 144 -8.75 19.74 -36.77
N THR A 145 -9.87 19.20 -36.29
CA THR A 145 -9.96 18.01 -35.43
C THR A 145 -9.27 16.76 -35.98
N ASN A 146 -8.93 16.77 -37.27
CA ASN A 146 -8.40 15.64 -38.02
C ASN A 146 -6.92 15.84 -38.40
N GLN A 147 -6.30 16.98 -38.05
CA GLN A 147 -4.92 17.32 -38.42
C GLN A 147 -4.12 17.87 -37.23
N ILE A 148 -4.55 19.02 -36.70
CA ILE A 148 -3.96 19.71 -35.54
C ILE A 148 -5.10 20.39 -34.78
N ASN A 149 -5.24 20.05 -33.51
CA ASN A 149 -6.08 20.73 -32.55
C ASN A 149 -5.35 21.99 -32.05
N ILE A 150 -6.05 23.11 -31.99
CA ILE A 150 -5.55 24.36 -31.42
C ILE A 150 -6.51 24.78 -30.31
N LEU A 151 -6.01 24.85 -29.08
CA LEU A 151 -6.76 25.32 -27.92
C LEU A 151 -6.12 26.60 -27.39
N PHE A 152 -6.93 27.65 -27.26
CA PHE A 152 -6.52 28.96 -26.74
C PHE A 152 -6.95 29.06 -25.28
N THR A 153 -5.99 29.17 -24.37
CA THR A 153 -6.20 29.23 -22.92
C THR A 153 -5.44 30.41 -22.28
N PRO A 154 -5.81 30.88 -21.08
CA PRO A 154 -5.18 32.05 -20.48
C PRO A 154 -3.66 31.89 -20.32
N GLY A 155 -2.89 32.67 -21.06
CA GLY A 155 -1.42 32.68 -21.02
C GLY A 155 -0.72 31.63 -21.90
N ASN A 156 -1.44 30.75 -22.61
CA ASN A 156 -0.84 29.74 -23.48
C ASN A 156 -1.73 29.31 -24.66
N ILE A 157 -1.08 28.87 -25.74
CA ILE A 157 -1.74 28.23 -26.88
C ILE A 157 -1.23 26.80 -26.95
N VAL A 158 -2.14 25.84 -26.88
CA VAL A 158 -1.83 24.41 -26.94
C VAL A 158 -2.09 23.92 -28.36
N LEU A 159 -1.02 23.45 -29.00
CA LEU A 159 -1.06 22.74 -30.28
C LEU A 159 -0.90 21.24 -30.01
N SER A 160 -1.81 20.41 -30.53
CA SER A 160 -1.71 18.95 -30.40
C SER A 160 -2.22 18.23 -31.64
N THR A 161 -1.65 17.08 -31.94
CA THR A 161 -2.22 16.15 -32.92
C THR A 161 -3.47 15.48 -32.34
N PRO A 162 -4.43 15.00 -33.17
CA PRO A 162 -5.67 14.36 -32.70
C PRO A 162 -5.47 13.13 -31.80
N GLN A 163 -4.29 12.50 -31.90
CA GLN A 163 -3.79 11.48 -30.99
C GLN A 163 -2.27 11.58 -30.86
N ASN A 164 -1.69 10.92 -29.86
CA ASN A 164 -0.24 10.88 -29.66
C ASN A 164 0.46 10.05 -30.76
N ILE A 165 1.57 10.56 -31.30
CA ILE A 165 2.36 9.93 -32.38
C ILE A 165 3.86 9.82 -32.06
N HIS A 166 4.24 9.93 -30.78
CA HIS A 166 5.63 9.74 -30.34
C HIS A 166 6.01 8.24 -30.25
N THR A 167 7.29 7.93 -30.07
CA THR A 167 7.84 6.55 -30.09
C THR A 167 7.33 5.60 -28.99
N GLY A 168 6.63 6.12 -27.97
CA GLY A 168 5.94 5.35 -26.93
C GLY A 168 4.42 5.43 -27.01
N ALA A 169 3.86 6.00 -28.08
CA ALA A 169 2.41 6.09 -28.28
C ALA A 169 1.83 4.80 -28.89
N SER A 170 0.55 4.55 -28.61
CA SER A 170 -0.26 3.52 -29.27
C SER A 170 -1.41 4.18 -30.05
N PRO A 171 -1.13 4.87 -31.17
CA PRO A 171 -2.17 5.50 -31.98
C PRO A 171 -3.11 4.46 -32.61
N THR A 172 -4.40 4.76 -32.63
CA THR A 172 -5.43 3.97 -33.29
C THR A 172 -5.76 4.58 -34.66
N PHE A 173 -5.78 3.75 -35.70
CA PHE A 173 -6.17 4.15 -37.04
C PHE A 173 -7.33 3.29 -37.51
N ALA A 174 -8.43 3.90 -37.96
CA ALA A 174 -9.57 3.17 -38.53
C ALA A 174 -9.22 2.47 -39.86
N GLY A 175 -8.17 2.95 -40.53
CA GLY A 175 -7.49 2.29 -41.64
C GLY A 175 -6.11 2.91 -41.82
N LEU A 176 -5.12 2.12 -42.23
CA LEU A 176 -3.74 2.54 -42.42
C LEU A 176 -3.23 2.07 -43.80
N THR A 177 -3.19 2.99 -44.77
CA THR A 177 -2.63 2.73 -46.09
C THR A 177 -1.12 2.91 -46.05
N LEU A 178 -0.35 1.83 -46.24
CA LEU A 178 1.10 1.86 -46.35
C LEU A 178 1.53 1.73 -47.82
N THR A 179 2.56 2.46 -48.23
CA THR A 179 3.17 2.37 -49.56
C THR A 179 4.11 1.16 -49.72
N SER A 180 4.38 0.44 -48.64
CA SER A 180 5.15 -0.81 -48.64
C SER A 180 4.67 -1.70 -47.47
N PRO A 181 4.74 -3.03 -47.57
CA PRO A 181 4.32 -3.93 -46.48
C PRO A 181 5.13 -3.69 -45.20
N LEU A 182 4.45 -3.70 -44.07
CA LEU A 182 5.10 -3.67 -42.75
C LEU A 182 5.84 -4.99 -42.51
N THR A 183 7.12 -4.91 -42.14
CA THR A 183 8.01 -6.06 -41.93
C THR A 183 7.71 -6.81 -40.62
N VAL A 184 8.17 -8.06 -40.52
CA VAL A 184 7.96 -8.91 -39.32
C VAL A 184 8.52 -8.31 -38.02
N PRO A 185 9.75 -7.75 -37.97
CA PRO A 185 10.27 -7.10 -36.76
C PRO A 185 9.44 -5.89 -36.30
N ASN A 186 8.59 -5.36 -37.18
CA ASN A 186 7.73 -4.21 -36.95
C ASN A 186 6.24 -4.62 -36.77
N GLY A 187 5.95 -5.92 -36.63
CA GLY A 187 4.60 -6.45 -36.36
C GLY A 187 3.73 -6.74 -37.58
N GLY A 188 4.26 -6.62 -38.80
CA GLY A 188 3.57 -7.03 -40.03
C GLY A 188 4.01 -8.41 -40.54
N THR A 189 3.66 -8.74 -41.78
CA THR A 189 4.08 -10.00 -42.45
C THR A 189 5.23 -9.81 -43.45
N GLY A 190 5.53 -8.58 -43.85
CA GLY A 190 6.45 -8.26 -44.95
C GLY A 190 5.93 -8.60 -46.36
N LEU A 191 4.73 -9.19 -46.49
CA LEU A 191 4.20 -9.68 -47.76
C LEU A 191 3.33 -8.62 -48.46
N GLN A 192 3.63 -8.37 -49.74
CA GLN A 192 2.77 -7.55 -50.62
C GLN A 192 1.62 -8.36 -51.23
N SER A 193 1.82 -9.68 -51.39
CA SER A 193 0.82 -10.66 -51.80
C SER A 193 1.25 -12.06 -51.37
N GLY A 194 0.36 -13.05 -51.46
CA GLY A 194 0.62 -14.45 -51.18
C GLY A 194 0.01 -15.37 -52.24
N VAL A 195 0.43 -16.64 -52.28
CA VAL A 195 -0.11 -17.64 -53.20
C VAL A 195 -1.44 -18.15 -52.66
N SER A 196 -2.51 -18.06 -53.46
CA SER A 196 -3.80 -18.66 -53.09
C SER A 196 -3.66 -20.18 -52.96
N GLY A 197 -4.05 -20.75 -51.82
CA GLY A 197 -3.81 -22.16 -51.48
C GLY A 197 -2.37 -22.48 -51.02
N GLY A 198 -1.52 -21.48 -50.82
CA GLY A 198 -0.25 -21.59 -50.11
C GLY A 198 -0.39 -21.22 -48.62
N ILE A 199 0.57 -21.65 -47.80
CA ILE A 199 0.62 -21.40 -46.35
C ILE A 199 1.69 -20.34 -46.04
N PRO A 200 1.38 -19.30 -45.24
CA PRO A 200 2.40 -18.39 -44.70
C PRO A 200 3.32 -19.11 -43.69
N TYR A 201 4.63 -19.01 -43.87
CA TYR A 201 5.64 -19.63 -43.02
C TYR A 201 6.84 -18.69 -42.81
N PHE A 202 7.63 -18.89 -41.75
CA PHE A 202 8.87 -18.16 -41.55
C PHE A 202 10.00 -18.74 -42.41
N SER A 203 10.45 -17.98 -43.42
CA SER A 203 11.64 -18.33 -44.21
C SER A 203 12.93 -17.91 -43.51
N THR A 204 12.85 -16.91 -42.61
CA THR A 204 13.91 -16.55 -41.67
C THR A 204 13.27 -16.10 -40.35
N ASN A 205 14.08 -15.87 -39.30
CA ASN A 205 13.62 -15.31 -38.02
C ASN A 205 12.97 -13.92 -38.14
N THR A 206 13.09 -13.24 -39.29
CA THR A 206 12.60 -11.86 -39.52
C THR A 206 11.80 -11.72 -40.83
N THR A 207 11.47 -12.82 -41.50
CA THR A 207 10.78 -12.82 -42.80
C THR A 207 9.74 -13.94 -42.86
N MET A 208 8.49 -13.58 -43.19
CA MET A 208 7.48 -14.55 -43.62
C MET A 208 7.46 -14.64 -45.14
N ALA A 209 7.26 -15.85 -45.65
CA ALA A 209 7.03 -16.15 -47.06
C ALA A 209 5.71 -16.93 -47.20
N SER A 210 5.12 -16.94 -48.39
CA SER A 210 4.03 -17.84 -48.76
C SER A 210 4.62 -19.08 -49.42
N SER A 211 4.15 -20.28 -49.06
CA SER A 211 4.51 -21.50 -49.79
C SER A 211 3.94 -21.47 -51.22
N LEU A 212 4.39 -22.40 -52.07
CA LEU A 212 3.68 -22.72 -53.29
C LEU A 212 2.26 -23.26 -52.98
N LEU A 213 1.38 -23.26 -53.99
CA LEU A 213 0.08 -23.92 -53.93
C LEU A 213 0.27 -25.40 -53.58
N LEU A 214 -0.41 -25.85 -52.52
CA LEU A 214 -0.35 -27.23 -52.04
C LEU A 214 -1.33 -28.13 -52.81
N THR A 215 -0.97 -29.40 -53.01
CA THR A 215 -1.81 -30.35 -53.74
C THR A 215 -3.10 -30.64 -52.97
N ALA A 216 -4.26 -30.49 -53.62
CA ALA A 216 -5.55 -30.76 -53.00
C ALA A 216 -5.63 -32.21 -52.46
N ASN A 217 -6.10 -32.36 -51.22
CA ASN A 217 -6.12 -33.62 -50.45
C ASN A 217 -4.73 -34.24 -50.14
N GLY A 218 -3.62 -33.55 -50.45
CA GLY A 218 -2.27 -33.97 -50.11
C GLY A 218 -1.98 -33.83 -48.61
N VAL A 219 -1.24 -34.78 -48.04
CA VAL A 219 -0.78 -34.68 -46.65
C VAL A 219 0.37 -33.68 -46.57
N ILE A 220 0.20 -32.63 -45.76
CA ILE A 220 1.15 -31.54 -45.60
C ILE A 220 2.26 -31.95 -44.62
N ILE A 221 3.51 -31.78 -45.02
CA ILE A 221 4.71 -31.99 -44.22
C ILE A 221 5.46 -30.66 -44.09
N GLY A 222 5.91 -30.33 -42.88
CA GLY A 222 6.75 -29.15 -42.64
C GLY A 222 8.14 -29.33 -43.24
N GLY A 223 8.67 -28.30 -43.91
CA GLY A 223 9.99 -28.38 -44.55
C GLY A 223 11.19 -28.40 -43.60
N GLY A 224 11.00 -28.00 -42.33
CA GLY A 224 12.06 -27.71 -41.38
C GLY A 224 12.18 -26.21 -41.07
N ALA A 225 13.35 -25.76 -40.62
CA ALA A 225 13.60 -24.36 -40.30
C ALA A 225 13.91 -23.56 -41.59
N GLY A 226 13.17 -22.48 -41.83
CA GLY A 226 13.36 -21.57 -42.98
C GLY A 226 12.85 -22.10 -44.32
N THR A 227 12.38 -23.35 -44.38
CA THR A 227 11.96 -24.05 -45.60
C THR A 227 10.44 -24.17 -45.70
N ALA A 228 9.90 -24.07 -46.93
CA ALA A 228 8.47 -24.09 -47.16
C ALA A 228 7.82 -25.43 -46.77
N PRO A 229 6.62 -25.43 -46.15
CA PRO A 229 5.76 -26.60 -46.09
C PRO A 229 5.45 -27.11 -47.51
N SER A 230 5.32 -28.43 -47.65
CA SER A 230 5.00 -29.09 -48.93
C SER A 230 4.06 -30.28 -48.71
N THR A 231 3.44 -30.76 -49.78
CA THR A 231 2.58 -31.97 -49.73
C THR A 231 3.29 -33.16 -50.36
N ILE A 232 3.22 -34.32 -49.72
CA ILE A 232 3.55 -35.59 -50.39
C ILE A 232 2.50 -35.92 -51.46
N ALA A 233 2.87 -36.76 -52.44
CA ALA A 233 1.95 -37.24 -53.46
C ALA A 233 0.75 -38.00 -52.84
N LEU A 234 -0.38 -38.00 -53.53
CA LEU A 234 -1.58 -38.73 -53.13
C LEU A 234 -1.31 -40.24 -53.16
N GLY A 235 -1.73 -40.94 -52.12
CA GLY A 235 -1.69 -42.41 -52.05
C GLY A 235 -2.81 -43.06 -52.86
N SER A 236 -2.58 -44.27 -53.34
CA SER A 236 -3.60 -45.14 -53.89
C SER A 236 -4.54 -45.65 -52.78
N ALA A 237 -5.78 -45.96 -53.14
CA ALA A 237 -6.78 -46.45 -52.20
C ALA A 237 -6.31 -47.73 -51.47
N GLY A 238 -6.46 -47.74 -50.14
CA GLY A 238 -6.04 -48.86 -49.28
C GLY A 238 -4.56 -48.86 -48.87
N GLN A 239 -3.74 -47.90 -49.30
CA GLN A 239 -2.41 -47.70 -48.72
C GLN A 239 -2.51 -46.98 -47.37
N VAL A 240 -1.59 -47.28 -46.43
CA VAL A 240 -1.46 -46.56 -45.16
C VAL A 240 -0.21 -45.67 -45.18
N LEU A 241 -0.25 -44.50 -44.55
CA LEU A 241 0.91 -43.64 -44.44
C LEU A 241 1.85 -44.18 -43.36
N GLN A 242 3.13 -44.40 -43.70
CA GLN A 242 4.14 -44.93 -42.78
C GLN A 242 5.24 -43.89 -42.53
N SER A 243 5.73 -43.85 -41.28
CA SER A 243 6.88 -43.01 -40.91
C SER A 243 8.17 -43.64 -41.42
N ASN A 244 9.00 -42.84 -42.09
CA ASN A 244 10.37 -43.21 -42.46
C ASN A 244 11.39 -42.77 -41.39
N GLY A 245 10.99 -42.85 -40.11
CA GLY A 245 11.79 -42.37 -38.98
C GLY A 245 11.99 -40.86 -39.04
N VAL A 246 13.23 -40.44 -39.33
CA VAL A 246 13.62 -39.03 -39.52
C VAL A 246 13.36 -38.51 -40.95
N GLY A 247 13.03 -39.40 -41.89
CA GLY A 247 12.70 -39.04 -43.29
C GLY A 247 11.22 -38.74 -43.51
N THR A 248 10.92 -38.10 -44.63
CA THR A 248 9.54 -37.76 -45.07
C THR A 248 8.66 -39.03 -45.11
N PRO A 249 7.47 -39.04 -44.47
CA PRO A 249 6.57 -40.19 -44.50
C PRO A 249 6.15 -40.60 -45.92
N SER A 250 5.93 -41.91 -46.14
CA SER A 250 5.53 -42.46 -47.45
C SER A 250 4.42 -43.50 -47.32
N TRP A 251 3.60 -43.62 -48.37
CA TRP A 251 2.52 -44.61 -48.45
C TRP A 251 3.06 -46.04 -48.57
N SER A 252 2.41 -46.99 -47.90
CA SER A 252 2.79 -48.41 -47.88
C SER A 252 2.69 -49.06 -49.26
N THR A 253 3.68 -49.86 -49.68
CA THR A 253 3.58 -50.60 -50.95
C THR A 253 2.48 -51.67 -50.96
N PRO A 254 2.21 -52.43 -49.88
CA PRO A 254 1.03 -53.31 -49.82
C PRO A 254 -0.23 -52.47 -49.55
N THR A 255 -1.36 -52.88 -50.13
CA THR A 255 -2.67 -52.39 -49.69
C THR A 255 -3.17 -53.18 -48.46
N TYR A 256 -4.05 -52.53 -47.71
CA TYR A 256 -4.77 -53.05 -46.57
C TYR A 256 -6.28 -53.03 -46.87
N PRO A 257 -7.10 -53.86 -46.19
CA PRO A 257 -8.54 -53.85 -46.39
C PRO A 257 -9.16 -52.53 -45.90
N SER A 258 -9.97 -51.89 -46.75
CA SER A 258 -10.69 -50.64 -46.42
C SER A 258 -11.93 -50.84 -45.54
N LEU A 259 -12.30 -52.09 -45.26
CA LEU A 259 -13.40 -52.50 -44.40
C LEU A 259 -12.92 -53.59 -43.44
N SER A 260 -13.55 -53.66 -42.27
CA SER A 260 -13.43 -54.81 -41.36
C SER A 260 -13.84 -56.09 -42.07
N GLY A 261 -13.04 -57.15 -41.94
CA GLY A 261 -13.39 -58.49 -42.40
C GLY A 261 -14.57 -59.09 -41.62
N ALA A 262 -15.01 -60.28 -42.05
CA ALA A 262 -15.95 -61.06 -41.26
C ALA A 262 -15.38 -61.38 -39.86
N ALA A 263 -16.25 -61.68 -38.89
CA ALA A 263 -15.85 -62.10 -37.55
C ALA A 263 -14.91 -63.33 -37.59
N GLY A 264 -14.00 -63.42 -36.61
CA GLY A 264 -13.02 -64.50 -36.54
C GLY A 264 -11.97 -64.52 -37.67
N LYS A 265 -11.73 -63.42 -38.40
CA LYS A 265 -10.67 -63.34 -39.42
C LYS A 265 -9.46 -62.53 -38.91
N ILE A 266 -8.26 -63.01 -39.22
CA ILE A 266 -6.98 -62.35 -38.87
C ILE A 266 -6.37 -61.77 -40.15
N LEU A 267 -5.68 -60.61 -40.08
CA LEU A 267 -4.92 -60.11 -41.22
C LEU A 267 -3.62 -60.91 -41.39
N ARG A 268 -3.30 -61.31 -42.62
CA ARG A 268 -2.04 -61.93 -43.02
C ARG A 268 -1.50 -61.29 -44.30
N SER A 269 -0.18 -61.28 -44.47
CA SER A 269 0.40 -61.03 -45.79
C SER A 269 0.08 -62.19 -46.74
N ASN A 270 -0.20 -61.90 -48.01
CA ASN A 270 -0.25 -62.89 -49.08
C ASN A 270 0.96 -62.81 -50.06
N GLY A 271 1.97 -62.01 -49.73
CA GLY A 271 3.13 -61.74 -50.59
C GLY A 271 3.02 -60.45 -51.43
N THR A 272 1.82 -59.90 -51.63
CA THR A 272 1.60 -58.61 -52.32
C THR A 272 0.86 -57.60 -51.46
N ASN A 273 -0.23 -58.03 -50.81
CA ASN A 273 -1.12 -57.20 -49.99
C ASN A 273 -1.35 -57.85 -48.61
N ASN A 274 -1.81 -57.05 -47.66
CA ASN A 274 -2.31 -57.56 -46.38
C ASN A 274 -3.81 -57.85 -46.52
N VAL A 275 -4.20 -59.10 -46.30
CA VAL A 275 -5.56 -59.62 -46.55
C VAL A 275 -6.01 -60.50 -45.40
N TYR A 276 -7.32 -60.62 -45.21
CA TYR A 276 -7.89 -61.50 -44.19
C TYR A 276 -7.62 -62.99 -44.47
N THR A 277 -7.55 -63.79 -43.41
CA THR A 277 -7.46 -65.25 -43.50
C THR A 277 -8.68 -65.84 -44.21
N THR A 278 -8.46 -66.88 -45.01
CA THR A 278 -9.55 -67.76 -45.47
C THR A 278 -10.14 -68.50 -44.28
N SER A 279 -9.29 -69.03 -43.40
CA SER A 279 -9.72 -69.72 -42.18
C SER A 279 -10.42 -68.79 -41.18
N THR A 280 -11.46 -69.29 -40.52
CA THR A 280 -12.11 -68.65 -39.37
C THR A 280 -11.49 -69.14 -38.06
N PHE A 281 -11.23 -68.23 -37.13
CA PHE A 281 -10.78 -68.44 -35.77
C PHE A 281 -11.93 -68.08 -34.80
N ALA A 282 -11.88 -68.54 -33.55
CA ALA A 282 -12.85 -68.12 -32.53
C ALA A 282 -12.36 -66.85 -31.82
N ASP A 283 -13.27 -65.95 -31.46
CA ASP A 283 -12.93 -64.70 -30.77
C ASP A 283 -12.39 -64.94 -29.35
N THR A 284 -12.71 -66.09 -28.75
CA THR A 284 -12.16 -66.56 -27.47
C THR A 284 -11.91 -68.07 -27.54
N TYR A 285 -10.76 -68.51 -27.03
CA TYR A 285 -10.47 -69.91 -26.73
C TYR A 285 -10.44 -70.10 -25.20
N LEU A 286 -11.00 -71.19 -24.69
CA LEU A 286 -10.93 -71.48 -23.26
C LEU A 286 -9.49 -71.78 -22.83
N ALA A 287 -9.17 -71.51 -21.57
CA ALA A 287 -7.84 -71.73 -21.02
C ALA A 287 -7.39 -73.19 -21.21
N SER A 288 -6.14 -73.36 -21.65
CA SER A 288 -5.51 -74.66 -21.97
C SER A 288 -6.15 -75.46 -23.11
N ASN A 289 -7.03 -74.89 -23.94
CA ASN A 289 -7.47 -75.54 -25.18
C ASN A 289 -6.31 -75.64 -26.19
N LEU A 290 -6.07 -76.84 -26.71
CA LEU A 290 -5.18 -77.06 -27.85
C LEU A 290 -5.93 -76.75 -29.16
N LEU A 291 -5.35 -75.92 -30.04
CA LEU A 291 -5.99 -75.51 -31.28
C LEU A 291 -5.68 -76.46 -32.44
N TYR A 292 -6.68 -76.77 -33.26
CA TYR A 292 -6.53 -77.59 -34.46
C TYR A 292 -7.35 -77.06 -35.64
N SER A 293 -6.91 -77.39 -36.86
CA SER A 293 -7.73 -77.21 -38.07
C SER A 293 -8.70 -78.38 -38.20
N ASN A 294 -9.99 -78.11 -38.30
CA ASN A 294 -11.02 -79.15 -38.45
C ASN A 294 -11.23 -79.59 -39.91
N GLY A 295 -10.38 -79.16 -40.84
CA GLY A 295 -10.51 -79.43 -42.28
C GLY A 295 -11.52 -78.54 -43.02
N ALA A 296 -12.50 -77.95 -42.34
CA ALA A 296 -13.54 -77.11 -42.91
C ALA A 296 -13.17 -75.61 -42.98
N ASN A 297 -11.88 -75.29 -43.17
CA ASN A 297 -11.33 -73.92 -43.07
C ASN A 297 -11.68 -73.20 -41.75
N ASN A 298 -11.70 -73.92 -40.63
CA ASN A 298 -11.92 -73.34 -39.31
C ASN A 298 -10.92 -73.91 -38.28
N VAL A 299 -10.31 -72.99 -37.51
CA VAL A 299 -9.40 -73.31 -36.41
C VAL A 299 -10.18 -73.21 -35.10
N THR A 300 -10.37 -74.35 -34.45
CA THR A 300 -11.13 -74.48 -33.20
C THR A 300 -10.29 -75.17 -32.13
N GLY A 301 -10.73 -75.07 -30.87
CA GLY A 301 -10.06 -75.72 -29.75
C GLY A 301 -10.63 -77.12 -29.49
N LEU A 302 -9.76 -78.09 -29.16
CA LEU A 302 -10.20 -79.32 -28.49
C LEU A 302 -10.81 -78.97 -27.13
N ALA A 303 -11.83 -79.71 -26.72
CA ALA A 303 -12.34 -79.66 -25.35
C ALA A 303 -11.27 -80.17 -24.37
N THR A 304 -11.06 -79.43 -23.27
CA THR A 304 -10.14 -79.80 -22.20
C THR A 304 -10.76 -80.87 -21.29
N VAL A 305 -9.94 -81.83 -20.86
CA VAL A 305 -10.32 -82.83 -19.84
C VAL A 305 -9.16 -82.98 -18.86
N ASN A 306 -9.40 -82.76 -17.57
CA ASN A 306 -8.37 -82.80 -16.54
C ASN A 306 -7.75 -84.21 -16.44
N GLY A 307 -6.43 -84.30 -16.58
CA GLY A 307 -5.70 -85.58 -16.62
C GLY A 307 -5.86 -86.37 -17.93
N GLY A 308 -6.54 -85.82 -18.94
CA GLY A 308 -6.73 -86.50 -20.22
C GLY A 308 -5.50 -86.45 -21.14
N ILE A 309 -5.34 -87.50 -21.94
CA ILE A 309 -4.26 -87.64 -22.93
C ILE A 309 -4.80 -87.32 -24.32
N LEU A 310 -4.00 -86.62 -25.14
CA LEU A 310 -4.29 -86.37 -26.55
C LEU A 310 -4.14 -87.67 -27.36
N ASN A 311 -5.23 -88.15 -27.97
CA ASN A 311 -5.26 -89.34 -28.81
C ASN A 311 -6.11 -89.11 -30.07
N ALA A 312 -5.68 -89.63 -31.21
CA ALA A 312 -6.44 -89.54 -32.47
C ALA A 312 -7.32 -90.78 -32.64
N GLY A 313 -8.62 -90.56 -32.89
CA GLY A 313 -9.56 -91.64 -33.15
C GLY A 313 -9.36 -92.29 -34.53
N ASN A 314 -10.15 -93.31 -34.85
CA ASN A 314 -10.09 -94.04 -36.13
C ASN A 314 -10.48 -93.17 -37.36
N THR A 315 -10.90 -91.92 -37.15
CA THR A 315 -11.16 -90.89 -38.17
C THR A 315 -9.99 -89.89 -38.34
N GLY A 316 -8.88 -90.06 -37.61
CA GLY A 316 -7.73 -89.16 -37.60
C GLY A 316 -7.94 -87.84 -36.83
N ILE A 317 -9.15 -87.56 -36.33
CA ILE A 317 -9.46 -86.36 -35.55
C ILE A 317 -8.84 -86.50 -34.15
N PRO A 318 -8.01 -85.53 -33.69
CA PRO A 318 -7.47 -85.52 -32.33
C PRO A 318 -8.56 -85.27 -31.28
N SER A 319 -8.44 -85.93 -30.12
CA SER A 319 -9.34 -85.81 -28.98
C SER A 319 -8.55 -85.89 -27.67
N ILE A 320 -9.05 -85.31 -26.57
CA ILE A 320 -8.45 -85.47 -25.24
C ILE A 320 -9.36 -86.42 -24.43
N THR A 321 -8.80 -87.48 -23.85
CA THR A 321 -9.58 -88.49 -23.09
C THR A 321 -8.92 -88.94 -21.80
N ILE A 322 -9.72 -89.14 -20.76
CA ILE A 322 -9.34 -89.75 -19.46
C ILE A 322 -9.48 -91.27 -19.43
N THR A 323 -10.01 -91.87 -20.49
CA THR A 323 -9.98 -93.33 -20.74
C THR A 323 -9.09 -93.60 -21.95
N PRO A 324 -7.74 -93.46 -21.81
CA PRO A 324 -6.83 -93.53 -22.94
C PRO A 324 -6.63 -94.97 -23.43
N THR A 325 -7.43 -95.37 -24.41
CA THR A 325 -7.12 -96.53 -25.27
C THR A 325 -5.88 -96.20 -26.10
N ILE A 326 -4.69 -96.54 -25.59
CA ILE A 326 -3.44 -96.43 -26.35
C ILE A 326 -3.45 -97.51 -27.44
N GLY A 327 -3.13 -97.14 -28.67
CA GLY A 327 -3.26 -98.01 -29.83
C GLY A 327 -4.67 -98.01 -30.44
N VAL A 328 -4.79 -98.56 -31.65
CA VAL A 328 -6.02 -98.61 -32.45
C VAL A 328 -6.25 -100.05 -32.89
N LEU A 329 -7.45 -100.57 -32.61
CA LEU A 329 -7.82 -101.96 -32.90
C LEU A 329 -7.56 -102.30 -34.38
N ASN A 330 -6.90 -103.43 -34.62
CA ASN A 330 -6.49 -103.92 -35.95
C ASN A 330 -5.58 -102.98 -36.76
N ASN A 331 -4.98 -101.96 -36.14
CA ASN A 331 -4.12 -101.00 -36.84
C ASN A 331 -2.77 -100.76 -36.13
N SER A 332 -2.77 -100.42 -34.83
CA SER A 332 -1.56 -100.03 -34.09
C SER A 332 -1.59 -100.53 -32.64
N LYS A 333 -0.48 -101.08 -32.13
CA LYS A 333 -0.40 -101.62 -30.76
C LYS A 333 -0.40 -100.51 -29.70
N GLY A 334 -1.01 -100.80 -28.55
CA GLY A 334 -0.91 -100.00 -27.34
C GLY A 334 0.29 -100.41 -26.48
N THR A 335 1.28 -99.52 -26.33
CA THR A 335 2.43 -99.71 -25.45
C THR A 335 2.63 -98.46 -24.60
N ILE A 336 2.73 -98.62 -23.28
CA ILE A 336 3.18 -97.56 -22.37
C ILE A 336 4.64 -97.85 -22.01
N SER A 337 5.54 -97.03 -22.54
CA SER A 337 6.99 -97.14 -22.33
C SER A 337 7.46 -96.17 -21.26
N LEU A 338 7.83 -96.68 -20.08
CA LEU A 338 8.50 -95.90 -19.04
C LEU A 338 10.02 -96.08 -19.20
N THR A 339 10.63 -95.21 -20.02
CA THR A 339 12.08 -95.20 -20.25
C THR A 339 12.81 -94.67 -19.02
N GLY A 340 13.48 -95.54 -18.27
CA GLY A 340 14.40 -95.13 -17.23
C GLY A 340 15.75 -94.73 -17.81
N ASN A 341 16.36 -93.68 -17.26
CA ASN A 341 17.60 -93.07 -17.76
C ASN A 341 18.81 -94.05 -17.80
N THR A 342 18.78 -95.10 -16.97
CA THR A 342 19.82 -96.15 -16.91
C THR A 342 19.26 -97.56 -16.74
N SER A 343 17.98 -97.72 -16.36
CA SER A 343 17.35 -99.02 -16.08
C SER A 343 16.69 -99.67 -17.30
N GLY A 344 16.88 -99.11 -18.50
CA GLY A 344 16.14 -99.51 -19.70
C GLY A 344 14.67 -99.08 -19.68
N VAL A 345 13.89 -99.60 -20.62
CA VAL A 345 12.45 -99.27 -20.75
C VAL A 345 11.60 -100.31 -20.02
N VAL A 346 10.90 -99.88 -18.98
CA VAL A 346 9.80 -100.67 -18.41
C VAL A 346 8.59 -100.50 -19.32
N THR A 347 8.32 -101.49 -20.16
CA THR A 347 7.16 -101.48 -21.07
C THR A 347 5.98 -102.21 -20.44
N ILE A 348 4.87 -101.50 -20.24
CA ILE A 348 3.56 -102.13 -20.06
C ILE A 348 2.96 -102.28 -21.45
N GLN A 349 2.98 -103.52 -21.96
CA GLN A 349 2.52 -103.88 -23.30
C GLN A 349 1.80 -105.24 -23.28
N PRO A 350 0.75 -105.43 -24.11
CA PRO A 350 0.18 -106.75 -24.34
C PRO A 350 1.20 -107.71 -24.96
N GLN A 351 1.20 -108.97 -24.52
CA GLN A 351 2.10 -110.00 -25.06
C GLN A 351 1.84 -110.24 -26.56
N ALA A 352 2.87 -110.63 -27.30
CA ALA A 352 2.80 -110.86 -28.75
C ALA A 352 1.92 -112.07 -29.17
N ALA A 353 1.54 -112.92 -28.22
CA ALA A 353 0.57 -114.00 -28.34
C ALA A 353 -0.37 -113.95 -27.13
N ALA A 354 -1.61 -114.45 -27.28
CA ALA A 354 -2.65 -114.29 -26.27
C ALA A 354 -2.37 -115.06 -24.96
N GLY A 355 -2.38 -114.33 -23.85
CA GLY A 355 -2.26 -114.87 -22.49
C GLY A 355 -2.44 -113.75 -21.47
N THR A 356 -3.24 -113.98 -20.43
CA THR A 356 -3.66 -112.93 -19.48
C THR A 356 -2.92 -113.06 -18.14
N TYR A 357 -2.12 -112.05 -17.79
CA TYR A 357 -1.61 -111.86 -16.44
C TYR A 357 -2.52 -110.88 -15.70
N ASN A 358 -2.83 -111.15 -14.42
CA ASN A 358 -3.77 -110.33 -13.66
C ASN A 358 -3.21 -109.98 -12.27
N PHE A 359 -3.36 -108.71 -11.87
CA PHE A 359 -2.90 -108.21 -10.58
C PHE A 359 -3.98 -108.42 -9.50
N ASN A 360 -4.16 -109.68 -9.08
CA ASN A 360 -5.22 -110.07 -8.15
C ASN A 360 -4.98 -109.54 -6.73
N LEU A 361 -5.59 -108.39 -6.43
CA LEU A 361 -5.71 -107.85 -5.07
C LEU A 361 -6.44 -108.84 -4.13
N PRO A 362 -6.27 -108.73 -2.80
CA PRO A 362 -6.92 -109.61 -1.83
C PRO A 362 -8.45 -109.58 -1.93
N VAL A 363 -9.09 -110.75 -1.78
CA VAL A 363 -10.56 -110.88 -1.84
C VAL A 363 -11.28 -110.36 -0.59
N ASN A 364 -10.56 -110.22 0.52
CA ASN A 364 -11.07 -109.61 1.75
C ASN A 364 -10.30 -108.32 2.02
N ALA A 365 -10.99 -107.28 2.50
CA ALA A 365 -10.33 -106.09 3.04
C ALA A 365 -9.51 -106.48 4.29
N GLY A 366 -8.24 -106.08 4.31
CA GLY A 366 -7.40 -106.20 5.51
C GLY A 366 -7.82 -105.19 6.58
N THR A 367 -7.53 -105.49 7.83
CA THR A 367 -7.66 -104.50 8.91
C THR A 367 -6.62 -103.40 8.74
N SER A 368 -6.97 -102.16 9.06
CA SER A 368 -6.06 -101.02 8.95
C SER A 368 -4.74 -101.28 9.70
N GLY A 369 -3.61 -100.98 9.06
CA GLY A 369 -2.27 -101.27 9.57
C GLY A 369 -1.66 -102.62 9.15
N GLN A 370 -2.41 -103.48 8.43
CA GLN A 370 -1.87 -104.70 7.84
C GLN A 370 -1.14 -104.45 6.51
N ALA A 371 0.00 -105.10 6.30
CA ALA A 371 0.75 -105.04 5.05
C ALA A 371 0.23 -106.03 4.02
N LEU A 372 0.36 -105.69 2.73
CA LEU A 372 -0.03 -106.50 1.59
C LEU A 372 1.09 -107.48 1.19
N LEU A 373 0.78 -108.77 1.19
CA LEU A 373 1.74 -109.87 0.98
C LEU A 373 1.42 -110.64 -0.32
N SER A 374 2.46 -110.91 -1.12
CA SER A 374 2.31 -111.53 -2.45
C SER A 374 1.83 -112.99 -2.38
N GLY A 375 0.84 -113.33 -3.22
CA GLY A 375 0.27 -114.69 -3.31
C GLY A 375 1.02 -115.66 -4.26
N GLY A 376 2.14 -115.25 -4.85
CA GLY A 376 2.99 -116.12 -5.70
C GLY A 376 2.57 -116.26 -7.17
N GLY A 377 1.36 -115.85 -7.55
CA GLY A 377 0.85 -115.87 -8.93
C GLY A 377 -0.22 -116.93 -9.18
N LEU A 378 -0.69 -117.02 -10.44
CA LEU A 378 -1.97 -117.66 -10.83
C LEU A 378 -3.17 -116.94 -10.19
N ALA A 379 -4.34 -117.60 -10.12
CA ALA A 379 -5.59 -117.00 -9.68
C ALA A 379 -5.65 -116.64 -8.18
N ALA A 380 -4.66 -117.04 -7.39
CA ALA A 380 -4.60 -116.79 -5.95
C ALA A 380 -4.50 -115.28 -5.64
N PRO A 381 -5.39 -114.73 -4.78
CA PRO A 381 -5.28 -113.37 -4.29
C PRO A 381 -4.04 -113.17 -3.40
N MET A 382 -3.56 -111.93 -3.32
CA MET A 382 -2.65 -111.49 -2.25
C MET A 382 -3.35 -111.54 -0.86
N THR A 383 -2.60 -111.38 0.23
CA THR A 383 -3.13 -111.43 1.61
C THR A 383 -2.66 -110.27 2.49
N PHE A 384 -3.28 -110.11 3.67
CA PHE A 384 -2.98 -109.04 4.64
C PHE A 384 -2.54 -109.62 5.99
N GLY A 385 -1.54 -108.99 6.65
CA GLY A 385 -1.06 -109.40 7.98
C GLY A 385 -0.19 -108.37 8.70
N THR A 386 0.18 -108.63 9.96
CA THR A 386 1.05 -107.77 10.78
C THR A 386 2.53 -108.01 10.51
N LEU A 387 3.32 -106.93 10.43
CA LEU A 387 4.79 -107.00 10.44
C LEU A 387 5.29 -107.49 11.81
N GLY A 388 6.27 -108.40 11.80
CA GLY A 388 7.10 -108.68 12.97
C GLY A 388 8.12 -107.56 13.22
N VAL A 389 8.78 -107.55 14.39
CA VAL A 389 9.75 -106.51 14.75
C VAL A 389 10.89 -106.37 13.72
N PRO A 390 11.52 -107.45 13.19
CA PRO A 390 12.54 -107.35 12.14
C PRO A 390 12.04 -106.77 10.80
N GLY A 391 10.72 -106.66 10.62
CA GLY A 391 10.09 -106.01 9.46
C GLY A 391 9.59 -104.59 9.75
N GLY A 392 9.75 -104.05 10.96
CA GLY A 392 9.29 -102.72 11.38
C GLY A 392 7.96 -102.69 12.17
N GLY A 393 7.49 -103.83 12.68
CA GLY A 393 6.33 -103.90 13.58
C GLY A 393 6.66 -103.73 15.07
N THR A 394 5.66 -103.54 15.94
CA THR A 394 5.86 -103.35 17.39
C THR A 394 5.89 -104.64 18.22
N GLY A 395 5.50 -105.80 17.66
CA GLY A 395 5.51 -107.11 18.32
C GLY A 395 4.50 -107.31 19.48
N LEU A 396 3.88 -106.24 19.99
CA LEU A 396 2.92 -106.26 21.09
C LEU A 396 1.48 -106.41 20.60
N THR A 397 0.67 -107.20 21.33
CA THR A 397 -0.76 -107.42 21.04
C THR A 397 -1.68 -106.42 21.72
N THR A 398 -1.27 -105.82 22.84
CA THR A 398 -2.02 -104.79 23.58
C THR A 398 -1.07 -103.81 24.25
N PHE A 399 -1.50 -102.55 24.39
CA PHE A 399 -0.84 -101.54 25.23
C PHE A 399 -1.42 -101.60 26.65
N GLY A 400 -0.57 -101.78 27.66
CA GLY A 400 -0.98 -102.20 29.00
C GLY A 400 -1.70 -101.13 29.82
N GLY A 401 -3.03 -101.07 29.74
CA GLY A 401 -3.89 -100.27 30.62
C GLY A 401 -4.21 -98.86 30.11
N THR A 402 -5.20 -98.24 30.73
CA THR A 402 -5.70 -96.89 30.39
C THR A 402 -4.73 -95.82 30.90
N ASN A 403 -4.44 -94.80 30.06
CA ASN A 403 -3.51 -93.71 30.32
C ASN A 403 -2.04 -94.12 30.56
N THR A 404 -1.63 -95.29 30.07
CA THR A 404 -0.24 -95.76 30.11
C THR A 404 0.59 -95.17 28.96
N VAL A 405 1.83 -94.75 29.27
CA VAL A 405 2.82 -94.28 28.27
C VAL A 405 3.88 -95.34 28.06
N LEU A 406 4.24 -95.61 26.80
CA LEU A 406 5.30 -96.55 26.43
C LEU A 406 6.62 -95.85 26.09
N TYR A 407 7.73 -96.51 26.42
CA TYR A 407 9.09 -96.07 26.10
C TYR A 407 9.98 -97.29 25.84
N THR A 408 11.05 -97.11 25.07
CA THR A 408 12.06 -98.16 24.86
C THR A 408 13.01 -98.21 26.07
N SER A 409 13.06 -99.35 26.76
CA SER A 409 14.00 -99.57 27.87
C SER A 409 15.36 -100.11 27.40
N ALA A 410 15.41 -100.67 26.20
CA ALA A 410 16.62 -101.11 25.50
C ALA A 410 16.37 -101.07 23.98
N ALA A 411 17.38 -101.38 23.18
CA ALA A 411 17.21 -101.62 21.75
C ALA A 411 16.18 -102.74 21.53
N ASP A 412 15.23 -102.52 20.61
CA ASP A 412 14.15 -103.44 20.22
C ASP A 412 13.24 -103.95 21.35
N VAL A 413 13.27 -103.32 22.53
CA VAL A 413 12.42 -103.65 23.69
C VAL A 413 11.58 -102.43 24.12
N LEU A 414 10.28 -102.50 23.83
CA LEU A 414 9.28 -101.50 24.21
C LEU A 414 8.58 -101.90 25.52
N THR A 415 8.57 -101.00 26.51
CA THR A 415 7.95 -101.19 27.83
C THR A 415 7.11 -99.97 28.21
N SER A 416 6.61 -99.89 29.45
CA SER A 416 5.66 -98.88 29.92
C SER A 416 6.03 -98.22 31.25
N VAL A 417 5.68 -96.94 31.39
CA VAL A 417 5.79 -96.18 32.65
C VAL A 417 4.58 -96.46 33.55
N ALA A 418 4.77 -96.45 34.87
CA ALA A 418 3.66 -96.49 35.84
C ALA A 418 2.71 -95.29 35.67
N THR A 419 1.45 -95.44 36.10
CA THR A 419 0.42 -94.40 35.99
C THR A 419 0.66 -93.20 36.91
N SER A 420 0.15 -92.03 36.50
CA SER A 420 0.17 -90.79 37.30
C SER A 420 -0.58 -90.96 38.63
N THR A 421 -0.08 -90.31 39.69
CA THR A 421 -0.62 -90.42 41.06
C THR A 421 -1.40 -89.18 41.52
N ALA A 422 -1.34 -88.06 40.78
CA ALA A 422 -2.11 -86.86 41.09
C ALA A 422 -2.44 -86.04 39.83
N ALA A 423 -3.52 -85.26 39.91
CA ALA A 423 -3.88 -84.31 38.87
C ALA A 423 -2.77 -83.26 38.67
N GLY A 424 -2.55 -82.83 37.41
CA GLY A 424 -1.51 -81.87 37.06
C GLY A 424 -0.09 -82.42 36.96
N GLN A 425 0.12 -83.73 37.13
CA GLN A 425 1.41 -84.35 36.84
C GLN A 425 1.61 -84.59 35.33
N PHE A 426 2.83 -84.38 34.83
CA PHE A 426 3.30 -84.78 33.50
C PHE A 426 4.66 -85.50 33.61
N LEU A 427 5.08 -86.20 32.56
CA LEU A 427 6.33 -86.95 32.52
C LEU A 427 7.52 -86.07 32.09
N GLN A 428 8.61 -86.09 32.85
CA GLN A 428 9.92 -85.56 32.42
C GLN A 428 11.09 -86.42 32.91
N THR A 429 12.20 -86.35 32.20
CA THR A 429 13.51 -86.91 32.62
C THR A 429 14.34 -85.82 33.26
N THR A 430 15.15 -86.16 34.26
CA THR A 430 16.07 -85.22 34.94
C THR A 430 17.55 -85.48 34.59
N THR A 431 17.81 -86.51 33.80
CA THR A 431 19.13 -86.90 33.28
C THR A 431 18.97 -87.49 31.87
N SER A 432 20.00 -87.36 31.03
CA SER A 432 20.01 -87.96 29.69
C SER A 432 19.91 -89.49 29.78
N GLY A 433 19.02 -90.10 28.99
CA GLY A 433 18.77 -91.55 28.98
C GLY A 433 18.08 -92.10 30.25
N GLY A 434 17.74 -91.27 31.23
CA GLY A 434 17.01 -91.71 32.43
C GLY A 434 15.57 -92.10 32.15
N ALA A 435 14.99 -92.96 33.00
CA ALA A 435 13.56 -93.27 32.95
C ALA A 435 12.71 -92.01 33.25
N PRO A 436 11.63 -91.73 32.50
CA PRO A 436 10.78 -90.57 32.74
C PRO A 436 9.94 -90.73 34.02
N THR A 437 9.76 -89.63 34.74
CA THR A 437 9.03 -89.61 36.03
C THR A 437 7.96 -88.52 36.07
N TRP A 438 6.89 -88.77 36.82
CA TRP A 438 5.78 -87.84 36.97
C TRP A 438 6.13 -86.67 37.91
N LYS A 439 5.90 -85.43 37.45
CA LYS A 439 6.23 -84.17 38.13
C LYS A 439 5.11 -83.14 37.93
N THR A 440 4.92 -82.23 38.87
CA THR A 440 3.88 -81.18 38.83
C THR A 440 4.37 -79.80 38.37
N ILE A 441 5.69 -79.62 38.20
CA ILE A 441 6.33 -78.39 37.73
C ILE A 441 7.40 -78.81 36.72
N LEU A 442 7.53 -78.09 35.60
CA LEU A 442 8.62 -78.31 34.64
C LEU A 442 9.94 -77.86 35.28
N ASP A 443 10.90 -78.79 35.35
CA ASP A 443 12.20 -78.53 35.95
C ASP A 443 12.98 -77.58 35.01
N VAL A 444 13.78 -76.65 35.56
CA VAL A 444 14.42 -75.59 34.75
C VAL A 444 15.34 -76.15 33.65
N VAL A 445 15.96 -77.31 33.91
CA VAL A 445 16.77 -78.06 32.92
C VAL A 445 15.99 -78.44 31.65
N ASN A 446 14.67 -78.58 31.76
CA ASN A 446 13.75 -78.91 30.67
C ASN A 446 13.00 -77.67 30.12
N GLY A 447 13.51 -76.46 30.38
CA GLY A 447 12.91 -75.19 29.92
C GLY A 447 11.78 -74.66 30.81
N GLY A 448 11.59 -75.24 32.00
CA GLY A 448 10.57 -74.81 32.95
C GLY A 448 10.96 -73.60 33.80
N THR A 449 9.98 -73.06 34.53
CA THR A 449 10.18 -71.93 35.46
C THR A 449 10.69 -72.38 36.83
N GLY A 450 10.52 -73.66 37.20
CA GLY A 450 10.75 -74.17 38.55
C GLY A 450 9.80 -73.61 39.62
N GLN A 451 8.70 -72.93 39.24
CA GLN A 451 7.81 -72.20 40.16
C GLN A 451 6.34 -72.47 39.87
N SER A 452 5.53 -72.71 40.91
CA SER A 452 4.09 -73.00 40.82
C SER A 452 3.17 -72.05 41.59
N SER A 453 3.73 -71.07 42.31
CA SER A 453 2.98 -70.10 43.12
C SER A 453 3.69 -68.74 43.16
N TYR A 454 2.93 -67.68 43.38
CA TYR A 454 3.36 -66.28 43.39
C TYR A 454 2.65 -65.53 44.50
N VAL A 455 3.25 -64.45 45.01
CA VAL A 455 2.54 -63.43 45.80
C VAL A 455 2.31 -62.15 44.99
N ASN A 456 1.37 -61.32 45.44
CA ASN A 456 0.95 -60.10 44.73
C ASN A 456 2.14 -59.18 44.39
N GLY A 457 2.32 -58.89 43.10
CA GLY A 457 3.43 -58.08 42.59
C GLY A 457 4.67 -58.85 42.12
N GLU A 458 4.78 -60.15 42.36
CA GLU A 458 5.90 -60.94 41.83
C GLU A 458 5.80 -61.17 40.32
N LEU A 459 6.94 -61.06 39.64
CA LEU A 459 7.17 -61.49 38.26
C LEU A 459 8.35 -62.47 38.21
N LEU A 460 8.36 -63.33 37.19
CA LEU A 460 9.58 -64.08 36.83
C LEU A 460 10.54 -63.17 36.07
N ILE A 461 11.71 -62.93 36.65
CA ILE A 461 12.80 -62.18 36.01
C ILE A 461 13.98 -63.12 35.76
N GLY A 462 14.64 -62.95 34.61
CA GLY A 462 15.79 -63.75 34.22
C GLY A 462 16.98 -63.57 35.16
N ASN A 463 17.52 -64.68 35.66
CA ASN A 463 18.69 -64.71 36.53
C ASN A 463 19.81 -65.50 35.85
N THR A 464 20.89 -64.80 35.51
CA THR A 464 22.06 -65.38 34.84
C THR A 464 22.82 -66.37 35.73
N ILE A 465 22.66 -66.30 37.05
CA ILE A 465 23.18 -67.31 37.98
C ILE A 465 22.36 -68.60 37.82
N GLY A 466 22.99 -69.62 37.24
CA GLY A 466 22.36 -70.90 36.92
C GLY A 466 21.42 -70.88 35.70
N ASN A 467 21.31 -69.75 34.99
CA ASN A 467 20.37 -69.55 33.87
C ASN A 467 18.92 -69.91 34.26
N THR A 468 18.44 -69.30 35.35
CA THR A 468 17.13 -69.60 35.97
C THR A 468 16.15 -68.43 35.85
N LEU A 469 14.89 -68.66 36.23
CA LEU A 469 13.92 -67.59 36.45
C LEU A 469 13.70 -67.40 37.96
N THR A 470 13.86 -66.18 38.45
CA THR A 470 13.69 -65.82 39.86
C THR A 470 12.41 -65.01 40.03
N LYS A 471 11.57 -65.36 41.01
CA LYS A 471 10.43 -64.53 41.40
C LYS A 471 10.93 -63.32 42.18
N THR A 472 10.48 -62.13 41.80
CA THR A 472 10.76 -60.89 42.54
C THR A 472 9.69 -59.86 42.24
N THR A 473 9.45 -58.94 43.18
CA THR A 473 8.56 -57.80 42.96
C THR A 473 9.23 -56.76 42.06
N LEU A 474 8.47 -56.18 41.13
CA LEU A 474 8.94 -55.00 40.40
C LEU A 474 8.99 -53.80 41.37
N THR A 475 10.08 -53.04 41.31
CA THR A 475 10.32 -51.85 42.13
C THR A 475 10.55 -50.62 41.25
N GLY A 476 10.14 -49.45 41.75
CA GLY A 476 10.33 -48.15 41.10
C GLY A 476 10.93 -47.14 42.07
N THR A 477 11.01 -45.88 41.63
CA THR A 477 11.43 -44.77 42.49
C THR A 477 10.39 -43.65 42.46
N LEU A 478 10.10 -43.08 43.62
CA LEU A 478 9.08 -42.03 43.83
C LEU A 478 9.30 -40.76 42.98
N ASN A 479 10.47 -40.63 42.35
CA ASN A 479 10.86 -39.48 41.54
C ASN A 479 10.76 -39.75 40.03
N GLN A 480 10.38 -40.96 39.59
CA GLN A 480 10.37 -41.35 38.17
C GLN A 480 9.15 -42.21 37.79
N VAL A 481 8.98 -43.35 38.46
CA VAL A 481 7.88 -44.31 38.23
C VAL A 481 7.49 -44.92 39.57
N ASN A 482 6.24 -44.71 39.97
CA ASN A 482 5.60 -45.38 41.09
C ASN A 482 5.12 -46.75 40.61
N VAL A 483 5.47 -47.80 41.37
CA VAL A 483 5.04 -49.18 41.11
C VAL A 483 4.13 -49.61 42.26
N THR A 484 2.84 -49.78 41.97
CA THR A 484 1.85 -50.26 42.94
C THR A 484 1.50 -51.70 42.62
N ASN A 485 1.88 -52.61 43.51
CA ASN A 485 1.70 -54.06 43.35
C ASN A 485 0.34 -54.50 43.91
N GLY A 486 -0.51 -55.10 43.06
CA GLY A 486 -1.84 -55.58 43.39
C GLY A 486 -2.02 -57.09 43.17
N ASN A 487 -3.23 -57.60 43.46
CA ASN A 487 -3.58 -58.96 43.10
C ASN A 487 -3.93 -59.02 41.60
N GLY A 488 -3.19 -59.83 40.83
CA GLY A 488 -3.37 -59.98 39.39
C GLY A 488 -2.99 -58.75 38.54
N SER A 489 -2.45 -57.68 39.14
CA SER A 489 -2.09 -56.44 38.45
C SER A 489 -0.87 -55.76 39.07
N ILE A 490 -0.11 -55.06 38.23
CA ILE A 490 0.92 -54.11 38.65
C ILE A 490 0.59 -52.79 37.96
N THR A 491 0.32 -51.76 38.75
CA THR A 491 0.02 -50.41 38.24
C THR A 491 1.30 -49.60 38.23
N LEU A 492 1.68 -49.14 37.04
CA LEU A 492 2.76 -48.17 36.83
C LEU A 492 2.14 -46.78 36.67
N SER A 493 2.62 -45.80 37.43
CA SER A 493 2.28 -44.39 37.21
C SER A 493 3.54 -43.51 37.29
N THR A 494 3.50 -42.35 36.66
CA THR A 494 4.41 -41.25 37.00
C THR A 494 4.05 -40.66 38.39
N PRO A 495 4.92 -39.86 39.04
CA PRO A 495 4.61 -39.22 40.33
C PRO A 495 3.48 -38.17 40.27
N GLN A 496 3.13 -37.72 39.05
CA GLN A 496 2.00 -36.87 38.72
C GLN A 496 1.57 -37.16 37.27
N ASP A 497 0.36 -36.77 36.87
CA ASP A 497 -0.13 -37.01 35.50
C ASP A 497 0.60 -36.17 34.45
N ILE A 498 0.85 -36.77 33.28
CA ILE A 498 1.58 -36.14 32.15
C ILE A 498 0.80 -36.15 30.82
N HIS A 499 -0.48 -36.55 30.83
CA HIS A 499 -1.33 -36.50 29.64
C HIS A 499 -1.76 -35.06 29.28
N THR A 500 -2.30 -34.86 28.08
CA THR A 500 -2.65 -33.53 27.53
C THR A 500 -3.72 -32.74 28.32
N GLY A 501 -4.43 -33.38 29.25
CA GLY A 501 -5.36 -32.71 30.18
C GLY A 501 -4.81 -32.49 31.59
N ALA A 502 -3.53 -32.78 31.86
CA ALA A 502 -2.93 -32.63 33.19
C ALA A 502 -2.44 -31.21 33.45
N ALA A 503 -2.35 -30.87 34.74
CA ALA A 503 -1.65 -29.69 35.23
C ALA A 503 -0.40 -30.11 36.05
N PRO A 504 0.64 -30.66 35.41
CA PRO A 504 1.85 -31.10 36.10
C PRO A 504 2.58 -29.90 36.71
N THR A 505 3.08 -30.09 37.93
CA THR A 505 3.86 -29.09 38.67
C THR A 505 5.35 -29.43 38.63
N PHE A 506 6.20 -28.42 38.44
CA PHE A 506 7.65 -28.60 38.40
C PHE A 506 8.31 -27.56 39.32
N LEU A 507 9.20 -28.00 40.20
CA LEU A 507 9.98 -27.11 41.07
C LEU A 507 10.98 -26.25 40.25
N GLY A 508 11.41 -26.77 39.10
CA GLY A 508 12.16 -26.06 38.07
C GLY A 508 12.05 -26.82 36.75
N LEU A 509 12.11 -26.11 35.63
CA LEU A 509 11.94 -26.67 34.28
C LEU A 509 13.02 -26.12 33.34
N THR A 510 13.88 -27.00 32.85
CA THR A 510 14.96 -26.66 31.89
C THR A 510 14.57 -27.14 30.50
N LEU A 511 14.48 -26.23 29.53
CA LEU A 511 14.08 -26.51 28.15
C LEU A 511 15.22 -26.15 27.19
N SER A 512 15.77 -27.14 26.49
CA SER A 512 16.90 -26.96 25.56
C SER A 512 16.57 -26.19 24.28
N GLY A 513 15.28 -25.99 23.97
CA GLY A 513 14.82 -25.22 22.82
C GLY A 513 14.71 -23.71 23.05
N LEU A 514 14.99 -23.21 24.27
CA LEU A 514 14.93 -21.78 24.59
C LEU A 514 16.33 -21.15 24.49
N THR A 515 16.41 -19.96 23.91
CA THR A 515 17.66 -19.18 23.87
C THR A 515 17.97 -18.55 25.22
N VAL A 516 19.26 -18.58 25.59
CA VAL A 516 19.79 -17.98 26.82
C VAL A 516 19.39 -16.51 26.97
N ASN A 517 19.13 -16.08 28.21
CA ASN A 517 18.82 -14.71 28.62
C ASN A 517 17.70 -14.02 27.81
N SER A 518 16.78 -14.81 27.23
CA SER A 518 15.68 -14.35 26.40
C SER A 518 14.34 -14.47 27.15
N GLY A 519 13.36 -13.63 26.80
CA GLY A 519 11.99 -13.80 27.29
C GLY A 519 11.38 -15.10 26.76
N VAL A 520 10.41 -15.66 27.49
CA VAL A 520 9.68 -16.87 27.08
C VAL A 520 8.24 -16.51 26.73
N TYR A 521 7.77 -17.00 25.59
CA TYR A 521 6.48 -16.70 24.98
C TYR A 521 5.81 -18.00 24.53
N THR A 522 4.50 -17.96 24.27
CA THR A 522 3.81 -19.01 23.51
C THR A 522 3.81 -18.69 22.03
N ASP A 523 4.21 -19.63 21.18
CA ASP A 523 4.07 -19.51 19.73
C ASP A 523 2.62 -19.76 19.25
N GLY A 524 2.39 -19.67 17.93
CA GLY A 524 1.08 -19.97 17.33
C GLY A 524 0.61 -21.42 17.51
N SER A 525 1.52 -22.34 17.86
CA SER A 525 1.27 -23.74 18.17
C SER A 525 1.04 -23.99 19.67
N LYS A 526 1.09 -22.93 20.51
CA LYS A 526 1.08 -22.95 21.99
C LYS A 526 2.33 -23.55 22.64
N ALA A 527 3.42 -23.76 21.88
CA ALA A 527 4.70 -24.20 22.41
C ALA A 527 5.45 -23.03 23.07
N LEU A 528 6.24 -23.33 24.12
CA LEU A 528 7.14 -22.34 24.73
C LEU A 528 8.32 -22.06 23.80
N THR A 529 8.49 -20.80 23.43
CA THR A 529 9.55 -20.30 22.54
C THR A 529 10.21 -19.06 23.14
N SER A 530 11.45 -18.79 22.75
CA SER A 530 12.15 -17.54 23.09
C SER A 530 12.15 -16.50 21.96
N THR A 531 11.64 -16.86 20.78
CA THR A 531 11.45 -15.94 19.65
C THR A 531 10.27 -15.01 19.95
N PRO A 532 10.45 -13.68 20.06
CA PRO A 532 9.34 -12.78 20.35
C PRO A 532 8.37 -12.73 19.16
N PRO A 533 7.07 -13.05 19.33
CA PRO A 533 6.11 -12.99 18.24
C PRO A 533 5.91 -11.57 17.72
N THR A 534 5.44 -11.45 16.47
CA THR A 534 5.18 -10.18 15.78
C THR A 534 3.76 -9.66 16.02
N SER A 535 2.87 -10.45 16.60
CA SER A 535 1.51 -10.05 16.99
C SER A 535 1.02 -10.83 18.22
N GLY A 536 0.02 -10.29 18.91
CA GLY A 536 -0.63 -10.93 20.06
C GLY A 536 -0.01 -10.58 21.41
N ASN A 537 -0.45 -11.28 22.45
CA ASN A 537 -0.20 -10.92 23.85
C ASN A 537 1.21 -11.35 24.31
N LEU A 538 1.90 -10.41 24.95
CA LEU A 538 3.22 -10.48 25.57
C LEU A 538 3.09 -10.14 27.06
N GLY A 539 2.35 -10.98 27.79
CA GLY A 539 1.92 -10.67 29.16
C GLY A 539 0.97 -9.46 29.19
N TYR A 540 1.40 -8.38 29.85
CA TYR A 540 0.62 -7.14 29.99
C TYR A 540 0.59 -6.24 28.73
N TRP A 541 1.34 -6.60 27.68
CA TRP A 541 1.36 -5.87 26.41
C TRP A 541 0.72 -6.69 25.29
N ASN A 542 -0.14 -6.09 24.46
CA ASN A 542 -0.49 -6.62 23.16
C ASN A 542 0.42 -6.01 22.09
N ARG A 543 0.88 -6.83 21.14
CA ARG A 543 1.72 -6.41 20.01
C ARG A 543 0.94 -6.47 18.70
N LEU A 544 1.18 -5.48 17.84
CA LEU A 544 0.75 -5.51 16.44
C LEU A 544 1.88 -4.97 15.53
N GLY A 545 2.70 -5.88 15.02
CA GLY A 545 3.87 -5.56 14.20
C GLY A 545 4.95 -4.81 14.99
N THR A 546 5.01 -3.49 14.81
CA THR A 546 5.91 -2.57 15.52
C THR A 546 5.24 -1.85 16.69
N VAL A 547 3.91 -1.92 16.83
CA VAL A 547 3.16 -1.27 17.92
C VAL A 547 3.09 -2.19 19.13
N LEU A 548 3.28 -1.61 20.32
CA LEU A 548 2.95 -2.19 21.62
C LEU A 548 1.85 -1.34 22.26
N SER A 549 0.83 -1.97 22.81
CA SER A 549 -0.21 -1.34 23.63
C SER A 549 -0.45 -2.19 24.89
N PRO A 550 -1.13 -1.69 25.93
CA PRO A 550 -1.60 -2.54 27.02
C PRO A 550 -2.49 -3.68 26.50
N THR A 551 -2.47 -4.83 27.17
CA THR A 551 -3.32 -5.98 26.86
C THR A 551 -4.80 -5.69 27.14
N THR A 552 -5.11 -4.95 28.21
CA THR A 552 -6.47 -4.49 28.53
C THR A 552 -6.69 -3.08 27.96
N PRO A 553 -7.69 -2.85 27.09
CA PRO A 553 -8.03 -1.51 26.64
C PRO A 553 -8.45 -0.61 27.80
N GLY A 554 -7.72 0.48 28.03
CA GLY A 554 -7.96 1.44 29.10
C GLY A 554 -6.92 1.43 30.24
N ASP A 555 -6.05 0.42 30.30
CA ASP A 555 -4.96 0.38 31.29
C ASP A 555 -3.97 1.54 31.06
N ALA A 556 -3.60 2.23 32.14
CA ALA A 556 -2.65 3.34 32.10
C ALA A 556 -1.20 2.84 32.18
N VAL A 557 -0.34 3.31 31.27
CA VAL A 557 1.11 3.04 31.32
C VAL A 557 1.78 4.07 32.25
N THR A 558 2.05 3.68 33.49
CA THR A 558 2.78 4.49 34.47
C THR A 558 4.23 4.04 34.61
N THR A 559 5.19 4.96 34.46
CA THR A 559 6.62 4.70 34.69
C THR A 559 7.17 5.59 35.81
N SER A 560 8.10 5.05 36.61
CA SER A 560 8.87 5.82 37.61
C SER A 560 10.14 6.45 37.05
N GLY A 561 10.52 6.08 35.82
CA GLY A 561 11.63 6.67 35.06
C GLY A 561 11.17 7.18 33.69
N ASN A 562 12.10 7.83 32.99
CA ASN A 562 11.85 8.45 31.69
C ASN A 562 11.48 7.43 30.60
N ILE A 563 10.42 7.70 29.85
CA ILE A 563 10.16 7.04 28.56
C ILE A 563 11.01 7.76 27.52
N TYR A 564 11.97 7.05 26.91
CA TYR A 564 12.85 7.58 25.86
C TYR A 564 12.76 6.74 24.60
N THR A 565 12.93 7.39 23.45
CA THR A 565 13.09 6.75 22.15
C THR A 565 14.53 6.88 21.66
N THR A 566 14.96 5.99 20.77
CA THR A 566 16.30 6.02 20.16
C THR A 566 16.19 6.17 18.65
N GLY A 567 16.99 7.06 18.05
CA GLY A 567 16.88 7.39 16.63
C GLY A 567 15.62 8.21 16.33
N ALA A 568 14.93 7.90 15.23
CA ALA A 568 13.76 8.65 14.75
C ALA A 568 12.42 8.26 15.42
N GLY A 569 12.45 7.61 16.59
CA GLY A 569 11.25 7.13 17.27
C GLY A 569 10.41 8.26 17.88
N THR A 570 9.12 8.30 17.57
CA THR A 570 8.14 9.26 18.13
C THR A 570 7.33 8.63 19.28
N ILE A 571 6.91 9.46 20.23
CA ILE A 571 5.90 9.11 21.23
C ILE A 571 4.58 9.73 20.77
N THR A 572 3.55 8.91 20.60
CA THR A 572 2.21 9.34 20.18
C THR A 572 1.16 8.95 21.23
N SER A 573 0.17 9.81 21.43
CA SER A 573 -1.00 9.55 22.26
C SER A 573 -2.26 9.85 21.46
N ALA A 574 -3.24 8.95 21.52
CA ALA A 574 -4.56 9.18 20.94
C ALA A 574 -5.46 10.05 21.85
N GLY A 575 -5.07 10.24 23.11
CA GLY A 575 -5.76 11.06 24.11
C GLY A 575 -4.83 12.03 24.83
N LEU A 576 -5.26 12.52 25.99
CA LEU A 576 -4.53 13.51 26.77
C LEU A 576 -3.16 13.00 27.27
N PHE A 577 -2.09 13.71 26.93
CA PHE A 577 -0.76 13.51 27.51
C PHE A 577 -0.57 14.45 28.71
N THR A 578 -0.46 13.91 29.92
CA THR A 578 -0.34 14.70 31.16
C THR A 578 1.04 14.59 31.80
N GLY A 579 1.69 15.74 32.03
CA GLY A 579 2.85 15.84 32.93
C GLY A 579 2.43 16.52 34.23
N SER A 580 2.35 15.77 35.34
CA SER A 580 1.85 16.27 36.63
C SER A 580 2.78 17.29 37.31
N LEU A 581 4.07 17.30 36.94
CA LEU A 581 5.06 18.32 37.32
C LEU A 581 5.40 19.27 36.15
N GLY A 582 4.54 19.33 35.13
CA GLY A 582 4.79 20.00 33.85
C GLY A 582 5.45 19.10 32.80
N ALA A 583 5.79 19.68 31.66
CA ALA A 583 6.48 19.01 30.56
C ALA A 583 7.59 19.90 30.00
N THR A 584 8.78 19.33 29.81
CA THR A 584 9.96 20.03 29.27
C THR A 584 10.34 19.41 27.93
N VAL A 585 10.46 20.24 26.88
CA VAL A 585 10.79 19.80 25.52
C VAL A 585 11.99 20.59 25.02
N THR A 586 13.00 19.89 24.50
CA THR A 586 14.31 20.45 24.11
C THR A 586 14.82 19.83 22.81
N GLY A 587 15.50 20.61 21.98
CA GLY A 587 16.28 20.10 20.83
C GLY A 587 15.64 20.21 19.44
N ALA A 588 14.39 20.68 19.33
CA ALA A 588 13.71 20.91 18.05
C ALA A 588 12.67 22.04 18.16
N ALA A 589 12.07 22.43 17.03
CA ALA A 589 10.93 23.36 17.01
C ALA A 589 9.67 22.69 17.61
N VAL A 590 8.97 23.39 18.51
CA VAL A 590 7.77 22.86 19.19
C VAL A 590 6.51 23.39 18.50
N ASN A 591 5.97 22.58 17.58
CA ASN A 591 4.79 22.92 16.78
C ASN A 591 3.49 22.59 17.54
N LEU A 592 3.06 23.49 18.44
CA LEU A 592 1.76 23.38 19.11
C LEU A 592 0.61 23.59 18.11
N ASN A 593 -0.40 22.72 18.15
CA ASN A 593 -1.68 22.91 17.46
C ASN A 593 -1.60 23.08 15.91
N SER A 594 -0.50 22.67 15.28
CA SER A 594 -0.15 22.96 13.87
C SER A 594 -1.07 22.36 12.79
N SER A 595 -2.21 21.77 13.15
CA SER A 595 -3.18 21.16 12.22
C SER A 595 -4.62 21.23 12.74
N SER A 596 -4.93 22.14 13.67
CA SER A 596 -6.30 22.36 14.16
C SER A 596 -6.56 23.86 14.39
N ASN A 597 -7.84 24.21 14.46
CA ASN A 597 -8.38 25.55 14.63
C ASN A 597 -8.94 25.81 16.04
N PHE A 598 -8.81 24.86 16.97
CA PHE A 598 -9.16 25.08 18.38
C PHE A 598 -8.14 26.02 19.06
N ALA A 599 -8.51 26.59 20.21
CA ALA A 599 -7.63 27.49 20.96
C ALA A 599 -6.50 26.74 21.69
N THR A 600 -5.25 27.17 21.50
CA THR A 600 -4.11 26.71 22.32
C THR A 600 -4.16 27.39 23.69
N ASN A 601 -4.89 26.79 24.63
CA ASN A 601 -5.06 27.32 25.98
C ASN A 601 -3.76 27.18 26.80
N ILE A 602 -3.04 28.30 27.00
CA ILE A 602 -1.81 28.37 27.79
C ILE A 602 -2.11 29.12 29.10
N ASN A 603 -1.69 28.55 30.24
CA ASN A 603 -1.79 29.18 31.57
C ASN A 603 -3.21 29.59 32.00
N THR A 604 -4.23 28.90 31.48
CA THR A 604 -5.66 29.12 31.80
C THR A 604 -6.06 28.44 33.12
N GLY A 605 -7.22 28.83 33.66
CA GLY A 605 -7.76 28.26 34.90
C GLY A 605 -7.27 29.03 36.12
N THR A 606 -6.73 28.35 37.12
CA THR A 606 -6.27 28.95 38.39
C THR A 606 -4.78 29.29 38.41
N SER A 607 -4.09 29.33 37.26
CA SER A 607 -2.66 29.66 37.22
C SER A 607 -2.43 31.17 37.36
N ALA A 608 -1.58 31.55 38.31
CA ALA A 608 -1.14 32.93 38.54
C ALA A 608 0.30 33.20 38.07
N GLY A 609 0.94 32.23 37.39
CA GLY A 609 2.30 32.38 36.86
C GLY A 609 2.35 33.18 35.55
N ASN A 610 3.53 33.74 35.23
CA ASN A 610 3.78 34.42 33.96
C ASN A 610 4.00 33.42 32.81
N VAL A 611 3.50 33.74 31.61
CA VAL A 611 3.83 33.01 30.38
C VAL A 611 5.06 33.63 29.73
N THR A 612 6.24 33.08 30.02
CA THR A 612 7.51 33.52 29.40
C THR A 612 7.69 32.86 28.04
N ILE A 613 7.67 33.66 26.96
CA ILE A 613 7.92 33.20 25.59
C ILE A 613 9.25 33.77 25.10
N GLY A 614 10.23 32.89 24.83
CA GLY A 614 11.55 33.27 24.34
C GLY A 614 12.60 33.48 25.43
N ASN A 615 13.72 34.09 25.03
CA ASN A 615 14.87 34.46 25.87
C ASN A 615 15.37 35.86 25.48
N ALA A 616 16.48 36.32 26.07
CA ALA A 616 17.06 37.65 25.83
C ALA A 616 17.47 37.97 24.36
N LEU A 617 17.40 36.98 23.45
CA LEU A 617 17.71 37.12 22.01
C LEU A 617 16.50 36.78 21.11
N SER A 618 15.32 36.51 21.69
CA SER A 618 14.15 36.01 20.95
C SER A 618 13.01 37.04 20.91
N SER A 619 12.48 37.32 19.72
CA SER A 619 11.29 38.15 19.53
C SER A 619 10.01 37.31 19.41
N LEU A 620 8.90 37.83 19.96
CA LEU A 620 7.58 37.22 19.85
C LEU A 620 7.01 37.44 18.43
N TYR A 621 7.03 36.40 17.60
CA TYR A 621 6.45 36.46 16.26
C TYR A 621 4.94 36.16 16.30
N LEU A 622 4.13 37.22 16.38
CA LEU A 622 2.68 37.12 16.29
C LEU A 622 2.22 36.89 14.82
N PRO A 623 1.02 36.34 14.59
CA PRO A 623 0.45 36.22 13.25
C PRO A 623 0.41 37.57 12.52
N LYS A 624 0.54 37.56 11.19
CA LYS A 624 0.48 38.79 10.39
C LYS A 624 -0.89 39.46 10.55
N PHE A 625 -0.92 40.55 11.32
CA PHE A 625 -2.11 41.38 11.50
C PHE A 625 -2.62 41.90 10.16
N THR A 626 -3.95 41.96 10.02
CA THR A 626 -4.65 42.43 8.82
C THR A 626 -4.66 43.94 8.67
N THR A 627 -4.37 44.67 9.76
CA THR A 627 -4.39 46.14 9.85
C THR A 627 -2.99 46.63 10.15
N ALA A 628 -2.45 47.56 9.34
CA ALA A 628 -1.19 48.21 9.67
C ALA A 628 -1.40 49.20 10.83
N GLY A 629 -0.49 49.23 11.81
CA GLY A 629 -0.70 49.99 13.04
C GLY A 629 0.34 49.74 14.13
N ILE A 630 0.08 50.30 15.31
CA ILE A 630 0.76 49.91 16.56
C ILE A 630 0.12 48.64 17.13
N LEU A 631 0.87 47.89 17.93
CA LEU A 631 0.32 46.81 18.76
C LEU A 631 -0.29 47.44 20.02
N HIS A 632 -1.58 47.19 20.28
CA HIS A 632 -2.27 47.66 21.49
C HIS A 632 -3.18 46.57 22.07
N ASN A 633 -3.72 46.84 23.25
CA ASN A 633 -4.64 45.96 23.96
C ASN A 633 -5.97 46.69 24.19
N ASP A 634 -7.09 46.03 23.94
CA ASP A 634 -8.41 46.59 24.24
C ASP A 634 -8.82 46.41 25.72
N ILE A 635 -10.00 46.90 26.10
CA ILE A 635 -10.50 46.81 27.48
C ILE A 635 -10.79 45.37 27.95
N THR A 636 -10.79 44.39 27.04
CA THR A 636 -11.09 42.97 27.33
C THR A 636 -9.85 42.10 27.51
N GLY A 637 -8.67 42.61 27.13
CA GLY A 637 -7.42 41.83 27.10
C GLY A 637 -7.07 41.28 25.71
N LEU A 638 -7.76 41.71 24.65
CA LEU A 638 -7.44 41.31 23.28
C LEU A 638 -6.33 42.20 22.71
N ILE A 639 -5.17 41.58 22.44
CA ILE A 639 -4.08 42.20 21.70
C ILE A 639 -4.46 42.29 20.21
N SER A 640 -4.46 43.50 19.68
CA SER A 640 -4.80 43.81 18.29
C SER A 640 -3.90 44.92 17.73
N THR A 641 -4.17 45.39 16.51
CA THR A 641 -3.41 46.49 15.90
C THR A 641 -4.32 47.49 15.21
N SER A 642 -4.10 48.78 15.49
CA SER A 642 -4.73 49.90 14.77
C SER A 642 -3.73 51.02 14.48
N LEU A 643 -4.10 51.90 13.56
CA LEU A 643 -3.51 53.24 13.52
C LEU A 643 -3.84 53.98 14.82
N VAL A 644 -2.96 54.88 15.26
CA VAL A 644 -3.20 55.73 16.43
C VAL A 644 -4.33 56.72 16.14
N SER A 645 -5.44 56.59 16.86
CA SER A 645 -6.56 57.51 16.83
C SER A 645 -6.34 58.66 17.81
N LEU A 646 -6.06 59.85 17.29
CA LEU A 646 -5.88 61.07 18.10
C LEU A 646 -7.15 61.52 18.86
N THR A 647 -8.30 60.84 18.67
CA THR A 647 -9.56 61.09 19.40
C THR A 647 -9.97 59.96 20.35
N ALA A 648 -9.28 58.82 20.34
CA ALA A 648 -9.61 57.66 21.18
C ALA A 648 -8.42 57.12 21.99
N ASP A 649 -7.23 57.07 21.38
CA ASP A 649 -6.01 56.53 22.02
C ASP A 649 -5.23 57.62 22.79
N VAL A 650 -5.49 58.90 22.51
CA VAL A 650 -4.86 60.04 23.18
C VAL A 650 -5.85 60.68 24.16
N SER A 651 -5.60 60.52 25.46
CA SER A 651 -6.36 61.20 26.51
C SER A 651 -5.76 62.57 26.85
N GLY A 652 -6.58 63.63 26.85
CA GLY A 652 -6.15 64.99 27.21
C GLY A 652 -5.69 65.81 26.00
N THR A 653 -4.80 66.79 26.23
CA THR A 653 -4.22 67.61 25.16
C THR A 653 -2.91 67.01 24.66
N LEU A 654 -2.75 66.94 23.33
CA LEU A 654 -1.44 66.72 22.73
C LEU A 654 -0.59 68.00 22.96
N PRO A 655 0.56 67.92 23.64
CA PRO A 655 1.40 69.09 23.90
C PRO A 655 2.13 69.54 22.62
N VAL A 656 2.55 70.81 22.59
CA VAL A 656 3.13 71.44 21.40
C VAL A 656 4.40 70.74 20.90
N PHE A 657 5.25 70.25 21.82
CA PHE A 657 6.46 69.49 21.45
C PHE A 657 6.17 68.13 20.77
N ASN A 658 4.94 67.62 20.87
CA ASN A 658 4.46 66.43 20.13
C ASN A 658 3.58 66.82 18.92
N GLY A 659 3.63 68.07 18.45
CA GLY A 659 2.87 68.55 17.29
C GLY A 659 1.42 68.93 17.56
N GLY A 660 0.99 68.99 18.82
CA GLY A 660 -0.34 69.49 19.21
C GLY A 660 -0.40 71.02 19.35
N THR A 661 -1.56 71.54 19.75
CA THR A 661 -1.75 72.98 20.07
C THR A 661 -1.58 73.28 21.56
N GLY A 662 -1.48 72.27 22.42
CA GLY A 662 -1.51 72.41 23.88
C GLY A 662 -2.88 72.81 24.47
N LEU A 663 -3.90 73.03 23.63
CA LEU A 663 -5.22 73.54 24.03
C LEU A 663 -6.33 72.50 23.82
N THR A 664 -7.28 72.43 24.75
CA THR A 664 -8.53 71.65 24.58
C THR A 664 -9.55 72.34 23.69
N THR A 665 -9.54 73.68 23.65
CA THR A 665 -10.48 74.50 22.88
C THR A 665 -9.82 75.80 22.40
N PHE A 666 -10.35 76.39 21.33
CA PHE A 666 -9.85 77.64 20.74
C PHE A 666 -10.41 78.92 21.39
N GLY A 667 -10.85 78.85 22.66
CA GLY A 667 -11.35 79.98 23.44
C GLY A 667 -12.77 80.48 23.12
N GLY A 668 -13.38 80.01 22.02
CA GLY A 668 -14.76 80.31 21.65
C GLY A 668 -14.98 80.46 20.15
N THR A 669 -16.10 81.07 19.77
CA THR A 669 -16.42 81.46 18.39
C THR A 669 -15.92 82.90 18.14
N ASN A 670 -15.36 83.16 16.95
CA ASN A 670 -14.80 84.45 16.54
C ASN A 670 -13.70 85.02 17.47
N THR A 671 -12.97 84.13 18.15
CA THR A 671 -11.69 84.44 18.80
C THR A 671 -10.56 84.54 17.78
N VAL A 672 -9.46 85.21 18.15
CA VAL A 672 -8.19 85.19 17.41
C VAL A 672 -7.13 84.61 18.33
N LEU A 673 -6.36 83.63 17.86
CA LEU A 673 -5.28 83.05 18.66
C LEU A 673 -3.93 83.71 18.38
N TYR A 674 -3.11 83.78 19.42
CA TYR A 674 -1.76 84.32 19.41
C TYR A 674 -0.89 83.52 20.38
N THR A 675 0.42 83.51 20.14
CA THR A 675 1.38 82.93 21.09
C THR A 675 1.68 83.94 22.19
N SER A 676 1.41 83.57 23.45
CA SER A 676 1.74 84.40 24.62
C SER A 676 3.18 84.17 25.12
N ALA A 677 3.77 83.05 24.74
CA ALA A 677 5.18 82.68 24.92
C ALA A 677 5.57 81.68 23.82
N PRO A 678 6.86 81.35 23.64
CA PRO A 678 7.26 80.19 22.83
C PRO A 678 6.48 78.94 23.26
N ASP A 679 5.95 78.21 22.29
CA ASP A 679 5.16 76.98 22.47
C ASP A 679 3.92 77.10 23.39
N VAL A 680 3.44 78.31 23.67
CA VAL A 680 2.19 78.58 24.42
C VAL A 680 1.23 79.41 23.59
N LEU A 681 0.23 78.74 23.01
CA LEU A 681 -0.86 79.36 22.27
C LEU A 681 -2.02 79.74 23.21
N THR A 682 -2.64 80.91 22.99
CA THR A 682 -3.82 81.37 23.73
C THR A 682 -4.72 82.23 22.83
N SER A 683 -5.90 82.62 23.32
CA SER A 683 -6.91 83.37 22.56
C SER A 683 -7.11 84.79 23.09
N VAL A 684 -7.21 85.78 22.19
CA VAL A 684 -7.87 87.05 22.50
C VAL A 684 -9.38 86.80 22.55
N SER A 685 -10.05 87.36 23.56
CA SER A 685 -11.52 87.40 23.63
C SER A 685 -12.15 87.95 22.34
N PRO A 686 -13.37 87.55 21.97
CA PRO A 686 -14.03 88.07 20.78
C PRO A 686 -14.22 89.60 20.81
N SER A 687 -14.35 90.21 19.63
CA SER A 687 -14.72 91.63 19.50
C SER A 687 -16.06 91.91 20.20
N THR A 688 -16.13 93.05 20.89
CA THR A 688 -17.34 93.45 21.64
C THR A 688 -18.23 94.45 20.89
N SER A 689 -17.82 94.90 19.70
CA SER A 689 -18.61 95.81 18.84
C SER A 689 -18.16 95.74 17.39
N ALA A 690 -19.10 96.00 16.46
CA ALA A 690 -18.76 96.19 15.05
C ALA A 690 -17.75 97.35 14.87
N GLY A 691 -16.85 97.22 13.90
CA GLY A 691 -15.82 98.22 13.61
C GLY A 691 -14.60 98.21 14.54
N GLN A 692 -14.54 97.34 15.56
CA GLN A 692 -13.30 97.11 16.29
C GLN A 692 -12.30 96.31 15.43
N PHE A 693 -11.01 96.65 15.55
CA PHE A 693 -9.89 95.89 14.99
C PHE A 693 -8.84 95.59 16.05
N LEU A 694 -7.95 94.65 15.75
CA LEU A 694 -6.98 94.10 16.69
C LEU A 694 -5.65 94.88 16.61
N GLN A 695 -5.15 95.35 17.75
CA GLN A 695 -3.82 95.97 17.83
C GLN A 695 -3.12 95.66 19.16
N THR A 696 -1.80 95.70 19.17
CA THR A 696 -0.97 95.63 20.38
C THR A 696 -0.65 97.05 20.87
N THR A 697 -0.60 97.27 22.18
CA THR A 697 -0.26 98.59 22.77
C THR A 697 1.22 98.71 23.16
N THR A 698 1.94 97.60 23.14
CA THR A 698 3.37 97.46 23.39
C THR A 698 3.96 96.38 22.48
N SER A 699 5.25 96.46 22.16
CA SER A 699 5.93 95.42 21.37
C SER A 699 5.94 94.09 22.13
N GLY A 700 5.51 93.01 21.47
CA GLY A 700 5.33 91.69 22.10
C GLY A 700 4.18 91.63 23.12
N GLY A 701 3.41 92.70 23.31
CA GLY A 701 2.24 92.71 24.19
C GLY A 701 1.06 91.95 23.58
N ALA A 702 0.13 91.50 24.43
CA ALA A 702 -1.08 90.81 23.99
C ALA A 702 -1.91 91.69 23.02
N PRO A 703 -2.44 91.14 21.91
CA PRO A 703 -3.32 91.88 21.02
C PRO A 703 -4.67 92.15 21.71
N THR A 704 -5.26 93.32 21.45
CA THR A 704 -6.56 93.72 22.01
C THR A 704 -7.45 94.37 20.96
N TRP A 705 -8.76 94.17 21.07
CA TRP A 705 -9.74 94.84 20.21
C TRP A 705 -9.93 96.29 20.63
N LYS A 706 -9.92 97.19 19.65
CA LYS A 706 -10.10 98.64 19.83
C LYS A 706 -10.93 99.24 18.69
N THR A 707 -11.70 100.28 19.00
CA THR A 707 -12.47 101.08 18.02
C THR A 707 -11.68 102.20 17.36
N ILE A 708 -10.43 102.44 17.80
CA ILE A 708 -9.58 103.56 17.38
C ILE A 708 -8.15 103.04 17.24
N LEU A 709 -7.41 103.50 16.23
CA LEU A 709 -5.98 103.16 16.11
C LEU A 709 -5.23 103.99 17.16
N ASP A 710 -4.55 103.32 18.09
CA ASP A 710 -3.81 104.01 19.14
C ASP A 710 -2.62 104.74 18.50
N VAL A 711 -2.23 105.91 19.01
CA VAL A 711 -1.20 106.76 18.38
C VAL A 711 0.16 106.06 18.25
N ALA A 712 0.45 105.11 19.16
CA ALA A 712 1.64 104.27 19.11
C ALA A 712 1.75 103.42 17.82
N ASN A 713 0.61 103.14 17.16
CA ASN A 713 0.50 102.35 15.95
C ASN A 713 0.20 103.22 14.70
N GLY A 714 0.54 104.52 14.76
CA GLY A 714 0.32 105.47 13.65
C GLY A 714 -1.10 106.04 13.55
N GLY A 715 -1.95 105.78 14.54
CA GLY A 715 -3.31 106.32 14.58
C GLY A 715 -3.41 107.77 15.06
N THR A 716 -4.58 108.38 14.86
CA THR A 716 -4.88 109.73 15.41
C THR A 716 -5.23 109.69 16.90
N GLY A 717 -5.62 108.53 17.44
CA GLY A 717 -6.21 108.42 18.78
C GLY A 717 -7.61 109.05 18.93
N GLN A 718 -8.23 109.49 17.84
CA GLN A 718 -9.54 110.16 17.82
C GLN A 718 -10.53 109.38 16.92
N SER A 719 -11.78 109.22 17.37
CA SER A 719 -12.83 108.49 16.62
C SER A 719 -14.08 109.30 16.32
N THR A 720 -14.16 110.54 16.78
CA THR A 720 -15.29 111.45 16.55
C THR A 720 -14.78 112.88 16.40
N TYR A 721 -15.42 113.65 15.52
CA TYR A 721 -15.15 115.07 15.31
C TYR A 721 -16.48 115.84 15.32
N VAL A 722 -16.49 117.04 15.88
CA VAL A 722 -17.61 117.99 15.75
C VAL A 722 -17.29 119.04 14.68
N ASN A 723 -18.33 119.67 14.13
CA ASN A 723 -18.16 120.63 13.04
C ASN A 723 -17.28 121.81 13.49
N GLY A 724 -16.21 122.11 12.74
CA GLY A 724 -15.21 123.14 13.08
C GLY A 724 -13.94 122.62 13.76
N GLU A 725 -13.86 121.35 14.16
CA GLU A 725 -12.61 120.74 14.64
C GLU A 725 -11.68 120.34 13.49
N ILE A 726 -10.38 120.62 13.65
CA ILE A 726 -9.29 120.06 12.85
C ILE A 726 -8.30 119.33 13.78
N LEU A 727 -7.57 118.32 13.26
CA LEU A 727 -6.44 117.75 13.97
C LEU A 727 -5.16 118.51 13.60
N ILE A 728 -4.46 119.04 14.60
CA ILE A 728 -3.13 119.63 14.44
C ILE A 728 -2.07 118.77 15.15
N GLY A 729 -0.86 118.78 14.59
CA GLY A 729 0.28 118.04 15.14
C GLY A 729 0.80 118.69 16.42
N ASN A 730 0.76 117.97 17.53
CA ASN A 730 1.33 118.38 18.79
C ASN A 730 2.76 117.82 18.93
N THR A 731 3.73 118.72 19.04
CA THR A 731 5.15 118.39 19.22
C THR A 731 5.44 117.67 20.54
N THR A 732 4.55 117.79 21.54
CA THR A 732 4.68 117.09 22.83
C THR A 732 4.19 115.64 22.71
N GLY A 733 5.01 114.81 22.08
CA GLY A 733 4.85 113.34 22.04
C GLY A 733 4.56 112.74 20.67
N ASN A 734 4.50 113.57 19.61
CA ASN A 734 4.07 113.24 18.25
C ASN A 734 2.61 112.74 18.21
N THR A 735 1.71 113.47 18.87
CA THR A 735 0.27 113.19 18.93
C THR A 735 -0.50 114.16 18.03
N LEU A 736 -1.68 113.76 17.58
CA LEU A 736 -2.64 114.65 16.93
C LEU A 736 -3.67 115.12 17.96
N THR A 737 -3.74 116.43 18.19
CA THR A 737 -4.75 117.06 19.07
C THR A 737 -5.78 117.79 18.25
N LYS A 738 -7.05 117.68 18.67
CA LYS A 738 -8.14 118.52 18.17
C LYS A 738 -7.87 119.98 18.53
N ALA A 739 -8.09 120.88 17.59
CA ALA A 739 -8.17 122.32 17.79
C ALA A 739 -9.38 122.86 17.04
N THR A 740 -9.94 123.98 17.51
CA THR A 740 -11.13 124.58 16.88
C THR A 740 -10.72 125.69 15.93
N LEU A 741 -11.24 125.65 14.69
CA LEU A 741 -11.07 126.74 13.73
C LEU A 741 -12.01 127.89 14.09
N THR A 742 -11.48 129.06 14.43
CA THR A 742 -12.26 130.27 14.69
C THR A 742 -11.69 131.44 13.92
N GLY A 743 -12.54 132.29 13.32
CA GLY A 743 -12.06 133.36 12.46
C GLY A 743 -13.18 134.17 11.79
N THR A 744 -12.81 135.36 11.37
CA THR A 744 -13.59 136.20 10.44
C THR A 744 -12.97 136.12 9.04
N ALA A 745 -13.60 136.75 8.04
CA ALA A 745 -13.28 136.53 6.62
C ALA A 745 -11.78 136.59 6.26
N ASP A 746 -11.02 137.48 6.89
CA ASP A 746 -9.61 137.76 6.56
C ASP A 746 -8.58 137.18 7.55
N GLN A 747 -9.01 136.52 8.65
CA GLN A 747 -8.10 135.86 9.60
C GLN A 747 -8.72 134.60 10.23
N VAL A 748 -7.99 133.49 10.13
CA VAL A 748 -8.25 132.24 10.87
C VAL A 748 -7.25 132.10 12.01
N ILE A 749 -7.75 131.92 13.23
CA ILE A 749 -6.97 131.64 14.43
C ILE A 749 -7.30 130.22 14.90
N VAL A 750 -6.25 129.45 15.20
CA VAL A 750 -6.35 128.08 15.72
C VAL A 750 -5.92 128.09 17.19
N THR A 751 -6.77 127.56 18.05
CA THR A 751 -6.56 127.40 19.50
C THR A 751 -6.83 125.97 19.94
#